data_AF-A0A260YWU2-F1
#
_entry.id   AF-A0A260YWU2-F1
#
_cell.length_a   1.000
_cell.length_b   1.000
_cell.length_c   1.000
_cell.angle_alpha   90.00
_cell.angle_beta   90.00
_cell.angle_gamma   90.00
#
_symmetry.space_group_name_H-M   'P 1'
#
loop_
_entity.id
_entity.type
_entity.pdbx_description
1 polymer ?
#
loop_
_entity_poly.entity_id
_entity_poly.type
_entity_poly.pdbx_seq_one_letter_code
_entity_poly.pdbx_strand_id
1 'polypeptide(L)'
;FSDAHRNVLSGAYHRRVYRGADEAPNLKALLSQIQMVARVVNGVSLRAEISSGRIPPDQLIAELLSFGTATPLQIISIDNSKIQQAIDAMKKIPESLNGKPDVAEIEKTLAALESVLVDTVDTVALKNTTGVKELKEMVDELKKKKLMDPIAKTFIPKKFWVNAIDAFEDDALLQAPEVAKPYFGQIKNVLVSINTVKAKLTKLPPESLKPSKTFPSAISSLHPTLAVAKESSKYQSKTPNFSRTSQQWTAYSNFISDFHKTMDKLKPSLESIQAVKSVVDGQNRRRNLRNQTLEYTSGFPHGASDMAMVFVDLTDAWMKGILKTDKLQLALEELRNVEVLAKKVEDVLRGQKGGAIDPLDKAVADFYPGADGSEITSGIAEIQKCVLNTNESAAVGTVVAEIQKLLDDIEKQFKTLGEGIQAYKDAASDEEFVKLSGTVKGICDESVNAADTELQGLVGKMKKENLTKLRATVDSIYSLVAQIDLAVTTIQINSEKISNRSADLDAFYTNAGALSTFLECVKSNKNLKSVIDNMSKIANLRKFDVKALDTIGEGLEVVKTVSKTGDDLKKLNHSITEIKNAPMKYKSIQRIQDANNHAKIIGSAVQAVSNMKNALEKRSEVETILKNMDLTVVQKYNVNTTASPELEGLLQLNGSIVKMFTALDLFKTSISIRQVSNLADQSEIFEKARAVAGITGDIQKMRAGVQKLKESDSVTTPQEKQSLETLVAQLDTIDSMGLEFVKYHGSFDGVQKSLGVFDAFFVDFASDLA
;
A
#
# COMPACT_ATOMS: atom_id res chain seq x y z
N PHE A 1 57.83 -30.53 -18.48
CA PHE A 1 56.36 -30.66 -18.31
C PHE A 1 55.65 -30.24 -19.61
N SER A 2 55.80 -31.00 -20.70
CA SER A 2 55.49 -30.50 -22.06
C SER A 2 54.36 -31.21 -22.82
N ASP A 3 53.85 -32.37 -22.39
CA ASP A 3 52.90 -33.13 -23.24
C ASP A 3 51.49 -33.32 -22.66
N ALA A 4 51.29 -33.09 -21.35
CA ALA A 4 49.98 -33.30 -20.71
C ALA A 4 48.98 -32.12 -20.91
N HIS A 5 49.46 -30.91 -21.22
CA HIS A 5 48.59 -29.72 -21.35
C HIS A 5 47.96 -29.52 -22.74
N ARG A 6 48.47 -30.18 -23.80
CA ARG A 6 47.83 -30.10 -25.14
C ARG A 6 46.51 -30.87 -25.20
N ASN A 7 46.38 -31.98 -24.48
CA ASN A 7 45.24 -32.88 -24.64
C ASN A 7 43.97 -32.41 -23.92
N VAL A 8 44.08 -31.57 -22.88
CA VAL A 8 42.90 -31.10 -22.10
C VAL A 8 42.14 -29.96 -22.80
N LEU A 9 42.80 -29.19 -23.69
CA LEU A 9 42.15 -28.09 -24.43
C LEU A 9 41.36 -28.55 -25.67
N SER A 10 41.44 -29.83 -26.04
CA SER A 10 40.73 -30.39 -27.21
C SER A 10 39.32 -30.93 -26.90
N GLY A 11 38.98 -31.14 -25.62
CA GLY A 11 37.80 -31.91 -25.21
C GLY A 11 36.49 -31.13 -24.98
N ALA A 12 36.47 -29.79 -25.04
CA ALA A 12 35.33 -28.98 -24.59
C ALA A 12 34.67 -28.11 -25.67
N TYR A 13 34.89 -28.41 -26.95
CA TYR A 13 34.07 -27.87 -28.04
C TYR A 13 33.35 -29.00 -28.76
N HIS A 14 32.15 -29.35 -28.31
CA HIS A 14 31.19 -29.91 -29.24
C HIS A 14 30.81 -28.80 -30.22
N ARG A 15 31.50 -28.75 -31.38
CA ARG A 15 30.89 -28.23 -32.61
C ARG A 15 29.66 -29.08 -32.89
N ARG A 16 28.52 -28.76 -32.27
CA ARG A 16 27.23 -29.10 -32.86
C ARG A 16 27.10 -28.22 -34.09
N VAL A 17 27.57 -28.76 -35.21
CA VAL A 17 27.30 -28.23 -36.55
C VAL A 17 25.81 -28.42 -36.79
N TYR A 18 25.01 -27.43 -36.42
CA TYR A 18 23.71 -27.26 -37.05
C TYR A 18 23.99 -26.76 -38.47
N ARG A 19 23.82 -27.65 -39.45
CA ARG A 19 23.87 -27.29 -40.87
C ARG A 19 22.63 -26.47 -41.22
N GLY A 20 22.70 -25.16 -41.00
CA GLY A 20 21.85 -24.19 -41.68
C GLY A 20 22.49 -23.81 -43.00
N ALA A 21 21.77 -23.99 -44.11
CA ALA A 21 22.22 -23.62 -45.45
C ALA A 21 22.22 -22.09 -45.60
N ASP A 22 23.32 -21.41 -45.23
CA ASP A 22 23.72 -20.06 -45.69
C ASP A 22 24.97 -19.51 -44.95
N GLU A 23 26.00 -20.33 -44.69
CA GLU A 23 27.25 -19.81 -44.10
C GLU A 23 27.87 -18.75 -45.03
N ALA A 24 28.15 -17.55 -44.51
CA ALA A 24 28.98 -16.55 -45.15
C ALA A 24 30.45 -16.84 -44.79
N PRO A 25 31.19 -17.65 -45.57
CA PRO A 25 32.53 -18.09 -45.18
C PRO A 25 33.48 -16.90 -44.95
N ASN A 26 33.30 -15.83 -45.72
CA ASN A 26 34.11 -14.62 -45.60
C ASN A 26 33.91 -13.88 -44.27
N LEU A 27 32.66 -13.63 -43.86
CA LEU A 27 32.35 -12.97 -42.59
C LEU A 27 32.86 -13.82 -41.40
N LYS A 28 32.69 -15.14 -41.45
CA LYS A 28 33.14 -16.06 -40.40
C LYS A 28 34.67 -16.08 -40.27
N ALA A 29 35.39 -16.15 -41.38
CA ALA A 29 36.85 -16.13 -41.40
C ALA A 29 37.41 -14.80 -40.89
N LEU A 30 36.87 -13.68 -41.39
CA LEU A 30 37.32 -12.34 -41.02
C LEU A 30 37.01 -12.00 -39.56
N LEU A 31 35.82 -12.39 -39.06
CA LEU A 31 35.46 -12.25 -37.66
C LEU A 31 36.43 -13.00 -36.75
N SER A 32 36.85 -14.22 -37.14
CA SER A 32 37.85 -14.97 -36.38
C SER A 32 39.16 -14.19 -36.26
N GLN A 33 39.63 -13.57 -37.35
CA GLN A 33 40.86 -12.76 -37.34
C GLN A 33 40.74 -11.55 -36.41
N ILE A 34 39.70 -10.73 -36.56
CA ILE A 34 39.53 -9.53 -35.72
C ILE A 34 39.25 -9.87 -34.25
N GLN A 35 38.67 -11.04 -33.95
CA GLN A 35 38.56 -11.55 -32.58
C GLN A 35 39.91 -11.90 -31.97
N MET A 36 40.82 -12.51 -32.73
CA MET A 36 42.20 -12.74 -32.27
C MET A 36 42.90 -11.40 -32.00
N VAL A 37 42.74 -10.43 -32.90
CA VAL A 37 43.30 -9.08 -32.73
C VAL A 37 42.77 -8.45 -31.45
N ALA A 38 41.45 -8.42 -31.24
CA ALA A 38 40.82 -7.86 -30.05
C ALA A 38 41.36 -8.48 -28.76
N ARG A 39 41.53 -9.82 -28.73
CA ARG A 39 42.09 -10.50 -27.55
C ARG A 39 43.55 -10.13 -27.32
N VAL A 40 44.39 -10.16 -28.36
CA VAL A 40 45.82 -9.83 -28.24
C VAL A 40 46.02 -8.38 -27.79
N VAL A 41 45.35 -7.41 -28.42
CA VAL A 41 45.49 -5.99 -28.05
C VAL A 41 44.96 -5.71 -26.64
N ASN A 42 43.89 -6.40 -26.21
CA ASN A 42 43.41 -6.29 -24.83
C ASN A 42 44.40 -6.92 -23.83
N GLY A 43 45.07 -8.02 -24.19
CA GLY A 43 46.15 -8.60 -23.38
C GLY A 43 47.33 -7.66 -23.19
N VAL A 44 47.76 -6.99 -24.27
CA VAL A 44 48.80 -5.94 -24.23
C VAL A 44 48.35 -4.76 -23.37
N SER A 45 47.12 -4.29 -23.58
CA SER A 45 46.55 -3.19 -22.79
C SER A 45 46.49 -3.52 -21.30
N LEU A 46 45.99 -4.70 -20.91
CA LEU A 46 45.96 -5.11 -19.51
C LEU A 46 47.36 -5.16 -18.91
N ARG A 47 48.35 -5.69 -19.63
CA ARG A 47 49.74 -5.70 -19.15
C ARG A 47 50.25 -4.28 -18.90
N ALA A 48 49.99 -3.34 -19.80
CA ALA A 48 50.39 -1.94 -19.65
C ALA A 48 49.72 -1.28 -18.43
N GLU A 49 48.40 -1.41 -18.36
CA GLU A 49 47.55 -0.70 -17.43
C GLU A 49 47.71 -1.23 -15.99
N ILE A 50 47.84 -2.55 -15.80
CA ILE A 50 48.13 -3.16 -14.48
C ILE A 50 49.46 -2.63 -13.93
N SER A 51 50.53 -2.62 -14.72
CA SER A 51 51.83 -2.10 -14.25
C SER A 51 51.85 -0.61 -14.00
N SER A 52 51.03 0.17 -14.72
CA SER A 52 50.89 1.59 -14.44
C SER A 52 50.00 1.89 -13.22
N GLY A 53 49.36 0.85 -12.65
CA GLY A 53 48.45 0.98 -11.52
C GLY A 53 47.12 1.67 -11.85
N ARG A 54 46.80 1.84 -13.14
CA ARG A 54 45.58 2.52 -13.62
C ARG A 54 44.32 1.66 -13.53
N ILE A 55 44.46 0.35 -13.40
CA ILE A 55 43.34 -0.58 -13.17
C ILE A 55 43.40 -1.09 -11.72
N PRO A 56 42.36 -0.82 -10.92
CA PRO A 56 42.21 -1.46 -9.62
C PRO A 56 42.01 -2.98 -9.77
N PRO A 57 42.78 -3.82 -9.04
CA PRO A 57 42.66 -5.29 -9.13
C PRO A 57 41.23 -5.80 -8.89
N ASP A 58 40.52 -5.25 -7.91
CA ASP A 58 39.14 -5.66 -7.61
C ASP A 58 38.18 -5.40 -8.76
N GLN A 59 38.34 -4.28 -9.47
CA GLN A 59 37.51 -3.95 -10.64
C GLN A 59 37.82 -4.88 -11.81
N LEU A 60 39.10 -5.18 -12.05
CA LEU A 60 39.50 -6.12 -13.10
C LEU A 60 38.93 -7.52 -12.84
N ILE A 61 39.04 -8.02 -11.61
CA ILE A 61 38.51 -9.34 -11.24
C ILE A 61 36.99 -9.37 -11.39
N ALA A 62 36.30 -8.34 -10.86
CA ALA A 62 34.84 -8.26 -10.93
C ALA A 62 34.33 -8.22 -12.38
N GLU A 63 34.99 -7.46 -13.26
CA GLU A 63 34.67 -7.42 -14.68
C GLU A 63 35.01 -8.76 -15.36
N LEU A 64 36.24 -9.25 -15.22
CA LEU A 64 36.70 -10.50 -15.87
C LEU A 64 35.85 -11.71 -15.48
N LEU A 65 35.32 -11.74 -14.26
CA LEU A 65 34.49 -12.82 -13.73
C LEU A 65 33.00 -12.47 -13.62
N SER A 66 32.54 -11.33 -14.15
CA SER A 66 31.10 -10.93 -14.12
C SER A 66 30.45 -11.02 -12.73
N PHE A 67 30.99 -10.32 -11.75
CA PHE A 67 30.44 -10.34 -10.39
C PHE A 67 29.14 -9.51 -10.23
N GLY A 68 28.73 -8.78 -11.27
CA GLY A 68 27.58 -7.88 -11.20
C GLY A 68 27.89 -6.71 -10.26
N THR A 69 27.04 -6.52 -9.26
CA THR A 69 27.21 -5.50 -8.20
C THR A 69 28.08 -5.97 -7.03
N ALA A 70 28.50 -7.24 -7.00
CA ALA A 70 29.35 -7.78 -5.94
C ALA A 70 30.83 -7.49 -6.20
N THR A 71 31.61 -7.50 -5.12
CA THR A 71 33.07 -7.36 -5.16
C THR A 71 33.78 -8.68 -4.82
N PRO A 72 35.03 -8.88 -5.26
CA PRO A 72 35.84 -10.03 -4.84
C PRO A 72 35.93 -10.18 -3.33
N LEU A 73 36.09 -9.06 -2.62
CA LEU A 73 36.20 -9.05 -1.17
C LEU A 73 34.92 -9.58 -0.49
N GLN A 74 33.73 -9.18 -0.97
CA GLN A 74 32.48 -9.68 -0.43
C GLN A 74 32.36 -11.20 -0.55
N ILE A 75 32.82 -11.79 -1.65
CA ILE A 75 32.84 -13.26 -1.83
C ILE A 75 33.88 -13.92 -0.91
N ILE A 76 35.06 -13.32 -0.78
CA ILE A 76 36.13 -13.79 0.11
C ILE A 76 35.69 -13.79 1.57
N SER A 77 34.88 -12.82 1.98
CA SER A 77 34.41 -12.65 3.36
C SER A 77 33.23 -13.54 3.75
N ILE A 78 32.69 -14.35 2.82
CA ILE A 78 31.56 -15.23 3.10
C ILE A 78 31.94 -16.29 4.14
N ASP A 79 31.18 -16.30 5.23
CA ASP A 79 31.28 -17.29 6.29
C ASP A 79 30.05 -18.22 6.24
N ASN A 80 30.21 -19.38 5.61
CA ASN A 80 29.15 -20.38 5.50
C ASN A 80 28.60 -20.83 6.87
N SER A 81 29.41 -20.79 7.93
CA SER A 81 28.96 -21.16 9.27
C SER A 81 27.98 -20.13 9.83
N LYS A 82 28.21 -18.83 9.59
CA LYS A 82 27.28 -17.76 9.96
C LYS A 82 26.00 -17.79 9.16
N ILE A 83 26.07 -18.14 7.87
CA ILE A 83 24.88 -18.32 7.04
C ILE A 83 24.04 -19.48 7.57
N GLN A 84 24.66 -20.62 7.90
CA GLN A 84 23.94 -21.74 8.49
C GLN A 84 23.31 -21.38 9.84
N GLN A 85 24.05 -20.69 10.71
CA GLN A 85 23.52 -20.20 11.99
C GLN A 85 22.34 -19.24 11.79
N ALA A 86 22.37 -18.40 10.75
CA ALA A 86 21.26 -17.52 10.40
C ALA A 86 20.03 -18.30 9.94
N ILE A 87 20.19 -19.33 9.10
CA ILE A 87 19.08 -20.25 8.74
C ILE A 87 18.50 -20.92 9.99
N ASP A 88 19.35 -21.44 10.87
CA ASP A 88 18.92 -22.12 12.09
C ASP A 88 18.21 -21.16 13.05
N ALA A 89 18.61 -19.88 13.09
CA ALA A 89 17.91 -18.83 13.82
C ALA A 89 16.55 -18.52 13.20
N MET A 90 16.44 -18.42 11.86
CA MET A 90 15.17 -18.25 11.15
C MET A 90 14.17 -19.37 11.43
N LYS A 91 14.64 -20.63 11.54
CA LYS A 91 13.79 -21.76 11.93
C LYS A 91 13.17 -21.60 13.32
N LYS A 92 13.84 -20.90 14.24
CA LYS A 92 13.39 -20.68 15.63
C LYS A 92 12.56 -19.42 15.82
N ILE A 93 12.62 -18.48 14.87
CA ILE A 93 11.96 -17.18 14.98
C ILE A 93 10.44 -17.31 15.19
N PRO A 94 9.69 -18.10 14.39
CA PRO A 94 8.24 -18.21 14.57
C PRO A 94 7.84 -18.62 15.98
N GLU A 95 8.54 -19.59 16.58
CA GLU A 95 8.31 -20.03 17.96
C GLU A 95 8.71 -18.97 18.99
N SER A 96 9.83 -18.28 18.77
CA SER A 96 10.33 -17.24 19.68
C SER A 96 9.44 -15.98 19.71
N LEU A 97 8.63 -15.77 18.67
CA LEU A 97 7.71 -14.65 18.56
C LEU A 97 6.40 -14.88 19.33
N ASN A 98 6.19 -16.06 19.91
CA ASN A 98 5.02 -16.32 20.76
C ASN A 98 5.03 -15.34 21.94
N GLY A 99 4.09 -14.39 21.91
CA GLY A 99 4.05 -13.29 22.85
C GLY A 99 3.72 -13.78 24.26
N LYS A 100 4.44 -13.24 25.25
CA LYS A 100 3.98 -13.26 26.65
C LYS A 100 2.63 -12.54 26.75
N PRO A 101 1.82 -12.78 27.81
CA PRO A 101 0.51 -12.13 27.96
C PRO A 101 0.54 -10.61 27.72
N ASP A 102 1.53 -9.91 28.26
CA ASP A 102 1.70 -8.46 28.07
C ASP A 102 1.93 -8.05 26.60
N VAL A 103 2.68 -8.84 25.83
CA VAL A 103 2.93 -8.59 24.40
C VAL A 103 1.62 -8.74 23.63
N ALA A 104 0.87 -9.82 23.88
CA ALA A 104 -0.40 -10.08 23.20
C ALA A 104 -1.45 -8.99 23.49
N GLU A 105 -1.49 -8.47 24.72
CA GLU A 105 -2.39 -7.38 25.09
C GLU A 105 -2.06 -6.06 24.39
N ILE A 106 -0.78 -5.76 24.19
CA ILE A 106 -0.32 -4.57 23.45
C ILE A 106 -0.61 -4.73 21.95
N GLU A 107 -0.37 -5.90 21.36
CA GLU A 107 -0.75 -6.16 19.96
C GLU A 107 -2.25 -6.03 19.74
N LYS A 108 -3.08 -6.49 20.68
CA LYS A 108 -4.53 -6.26 20.65
C LYS A 108 -4.89 -4.77 20.70
N THR A 109 -4.11 -3.98 21.42
CA THR A 109 -4.25 -2.51 21.49
C THR A 109 -3.92 -1.88 20.14
N LEU A 110 -2.78 -2.24 19.57
CA LEU A 110 -2.30 -1.73 18.29
C LEU A 110 -3.25 -2.12 17.14
N ALA A 111 -3.78 -3.34 17.12
CA ALA A 111 -4.79 -3.77 16.16
C ALA A 111 -6.11 -3.01 16.32
N ALA A 112 -6.54 -2.74 17.56
CA ALA A 112 -7.70 -1.90 17.83
C ALA A 112 -7.47 -0.47 17.32
N LEU A 113 -6.29 0.11 17.55
CA LEU A 113 -5.91 1.44 17.05
C LEU A 113 -5.85 1.48 15.52
N GLU A 114 -5.23 0.50 14.87
CA GLU A 114 -5.18 0.37 13.42
C GLU A 114 -6.60 0.38 12.83
N SER A 115 -7.47 -0.48 13.34
CA SER A 115 -8.86 -0.56 12.85
C SER A 115 -9.65 0.74 13.04
N VAL A 116 -9.31 1.54 14.06
CA VAL A 116 -9.98 2.82 14.31
C VAL A 116 -9.45 3.91 13.40
N LEU A 117 -8.13 3.98 13.23
CA LEU A 117 -7.49 5.03 12.45
C LEU A 117 -7.67 4.86 10.94
N VAL A 118 -7.89 3.62 10.48
CA VAL A 118 -8.26 3.32 9.08
C VAL A 118 -9.68 3.81 8.75
N ASP A 119 -10.63 3.75 9.70
CA ASP A 119 -12.04 4.07 9.47
C ASP A 119 -12.35 5.60 9.34
N THR A 120 -11.35 6.47 9.17
CA THR A 120 -11.48 7.94 9.20
C THR A 120 -12.25 8.42 10.44
N VAL A 121 -11.57 8.42 11.60
CA VAL A 121 -12.10 9.02 12.83
C VAL A 121 -12.42 10.49 12.63
N ASP A 122 -13.67 10.87 12.91
CA ASP A 122 -14.07 12.26 13.04
C ASP A 122 -13.86 12.73 14.49
N THR A 123 -12.61 13.07 14.82
CA THR A 123 -12.25 13.54 16.17
C THR A 123 -12.91 14.88 16.51
N VAL A 124 -13.32 15.65 15.49
CA VAL A 124 -14.05 16.91 15.62
C VAL A 124 -15.49 16.65 16.07
N ALA A 125 -16.17 15.68 15.45
CA ALA A 125 -17.52 15.29 15.87
C ALA A 125 -17.59 14.84 17.33
N LEU A 126 -16.58 14.10 17.82
CA LEU A 126 -16.53 13.63 19.22
C LEU A 126 -16.44 14.78 20.25
N LYS A 127 -15.93 15.95 19.86
CA LYS A 127 -15.82 17.15 20.72
C LYS A 127 -17.02 18.10 20.58
N ASN A 128 -17.98 17.77 19.73
CA ASN A 128 -19.08 18.69 19.41
C ASN A 128 -20.08 18.78 20.58
N THR A 129 -20.10 19.92 21.26
CA THR A 129 -21.05 20.22 22.35
C THR A 129 -22.16 21.19 21.93
N THR A 130 -22.33 21.42 20.62
CA THR A 130 -23.36 22.32 20.08
C THR A 130 -24.76 21.88 20.52
N GLY A 131 -25.59 22.82 20.96
CA GLY A 131 -26.98 22.53 21.34
C GLY A 131 -27.17 21.99 22.76
N VAL A 132 -26.09 21.64 23.49
CA VAL A 132 -26.19 21.07 24.84
C VAL A 132 -26.72 22.10 25.84
N LYS A 133 -26.24 23.34 25.74
CA LYS A 133 -26.69 24.44 26.60
C LYS A 133 -28.17 24.71 26.36
N GLU A 134 -28.56 24.81 25.10
CA GLU A 134 -29.93 25.08 24.66
C GLU A 134 -30.88 23.92 25.04
N LEU A 135 -30.42 22.66 24.98
CA LEU A 135 -31.15 21.51 25.50
C LEU A 135 -31.40 21.65 27.01
N LYS A 136 -30.35 21.95 27.79
CA LYS A 136 -30.47 22.12 29.25
C LYS A 136 -31.40 23.27 29.60
N GLU A 137 -31.30 24.40 28.90
CA GLU A 137 -32.18 25.55 29.06
C GLU A 137 -33.64 25.20 28.73
N MET A 138 -33.90 24.48 27.65
CA MET A 138 -35.24 24.01 27.29
C MET A 138 -35.83 23.06 28.35
N VAL A 139 -35.05 22.10 28.84
CA VAL A 139 -35.47 21.18 29.91
C VAL A 139 -35.76 21.94 31.20
N ASP A 140 -34.91 22.90 31.56
CA ASP A 140 -35.11 23.76 32.73
C ASP A 140 -36.36 24.63 32.60
N GLU A 141 -36.59 25.19 31.41
CA GLU A 141 -37.83 25.91 31.11
C GLU A 141 -39.03 24.97 31.29
N LEU A 142 -39.07 23.81 30.65
CA LEU A 142 -40.20 22.88 30.75
C LEU A 142 -40.44 22.37 32.18
N LYS A 143 -39.38 22.19 32.97
CA LYS A 143 -39.47 21.85 34.40
C LYS A 143 -40.09 22.98 35.22
N LYS A 144 -39.69 24.23 34.98
CA LYS A 144 -40.11 25.42 35.76
C LYS A 144 -41.41 26.04 35.25
N LYS A 145 -41.72 25.86 33.97
CA LYS A 145 -42.85 26.47 33.28
C LYS A 145 -44.12 25.77 33.75
N LYS A 146 -44.97 26.53 34.45
CA LYS A 146 -46.39 26.23 34.52
C LYS A 146 -46.98 26.45 33.13
N LEU A 147 -46.87 25.45 32.24
CA LEU A 147 -47.43 25.49 30.88
C LEU A 147 -48.87 26.00 30.89
N MET A 148 -49.64 25.55 31.88
CA MET A 148 -50.84 26.17 32.41
C MET A 148 -51.06 25.74 33.87
N ASP A 149 -51.84 26.50 34.63
CA ASP A 149 -52.35 26.01 35.91
C ASP A 149 -53.37 24.87 35.67
N PRO A 150 -53.46 23.86 36.56
CA PRO A 150 -54.40 22.76 36.40
C PRO A 150 -55.84 23.25 36.21
N ILE A 151 -56.44 22.93 35.07
CA ILE A 151 -57.76 23.44 34.71
C ILE A 151 -58.86 22.70 35.47
N ALA A 152 -58.62 21.47 35.95
CA ALA A 152 -59.55 20.74 36.81
C ALA A 152 -59.91 21.48 38.10
N LYS A 153 -59.00 22.33 38.62
CA LYS A 153 -59.27 23.17 39.80
C LYS A 153 -60.35 24.23 39.57
N THR A 154 -60.66 24.53 38.30
CA THR A 154 -61.74 25.46 37.93
C THR A 154 -63.11 24.77 37.90
N PHE A 155 -63.16 23.43 37.94
CA PHE A 155 -64.39 22.65 37.94
C PHE A 155 -64.80 22.22 39.35
N ILE A 156 -66.10 22.10 39.59
CA ILE A 156 -66.59 21.32 40.72
C ILE A 156 -66.34 19.81 40.47
N PRO A 157 -66.15 18.99 41.51
CA PRO A 157 -65.93 17.55 41.34
C PRO A 157 -67.02 16.87 40.49
N LYS A 158 -66.61 16.02 39.53
CA LYS A 158 -67.51 15.31 38.60
C LYS A 158 -68.67 14.58 39.28
N LYS A 159 -68.48 14.06 40.49
CA LYS A 159 -69.56 13.42 41.27
C LYS A 159 -70.78 14.32 41.50
N PHE A 160 -70.58 15.63 41.66
CA PHE A 160 -71.69 16.57 41.83
C PHE A 160 -72.44 16.79 40.53
N TRP A 161 -71.73 16.83 39.39
CA TRP A 161 -72.36 16.84 38.08
C TRP A 161 -73.25 15.61 37.86
N VAL A 162 -72.67 14.43 38.08
CA VAL A 162 -73.36 13.15 37.89
C VAL A 162 -74.58 13.05 38.80
N ASN A 163 -74.41 13.31 40.11
CA ASN A 163 -75.52 13.29 41.06
C ASN A 163 -76.64 14.26 40.70
N ALA A 164 -76.30 15.46 40.22
CA ALA A 164 -77.32 16.44 39.82
C ALA A 164 -78.10 15.98 38.60
N ILE A 165 -77.42 15.47 37.57
CA ILE A 165 -78.08 14.95 36.38
C ILE A 165 -78.93 13.72 36.70
N ASP A 166 -78.42 12.76 37.47
CA ASP A 166 -79.17 11.58 37.90
C ASP A 166 -80.45 11.96 38.67
N ALA A 167 -80.36 12.98 39.55
CA ALA A 167 -81.52 13.48 40.28
C ALA A 167 -82.60 14.07 39.36
N PHE A 168 -82.22 14.75 38.27
CA PHE A 168 -83.18 15.25 37.28
C PHE A 168 -83.71 14.16 36.33
N GLU A 169 -83.00 13.05 36.19
CA GLU A 169 -83.50 11.86 35.48
C GLU A 169 -84.51 11.07 36.34
N ASP A 170 -84.43 11.13 37.68
CA ASP A 170 -85.37 10.48 38.61
C ASP A 170 -86.70 11.24 38.75
N ASP A 171 -87.83 10.55 38.58
CA ASP A 171 -89.19 11.10 38.74
C ASP A 171 -89.57 11.40 40.19
N ALA A 172 -88.85 10.85 41.17
CA ALA A 172 -89.03 11.19 42.58
C ALA A 172 -88.84 12.69 42.86
N LEU A 173 -87.99 13.38 42.06
CA LEU A 173 -87.72 14.81 42.23
C LEU A 173 -88.95 15.71 41.91
N LEU A 174 -89.92 15.21 41.14
CA LEU A 174 -91.19 15.93 40.89
C LEU A 174 -92.12 15.93 42.12
N GLN A 175 -91.92 14.98 43.03
CA GLN A 175 -92.73 14.79 44.24
C GLN A 175 -92.13 15.51 45.47
N ALA A 176 -90.87 15.95 45.39
CA ALA A 176 -90.15 16.71 46.42
C ALA A 176 -89.29 17.83 45.79
N PRO A 177 -89.89 18.84 45.15
CA PRO A 177 -89.18 19.85 44.39
C PRO A 177 -88.26 20.76 45.24
N GLU A 178 -88.50 20.85 46.55
CA GLU A 178 -87.69 21.62 47.50
C GLU A 178 -86.23 21.11 47.60
N VAL A 179 -85.99 19.83 47.33
CA VAL A 179 -84.62 19.27 47.33
C VAL A 179 -83.87 19.51 46.00
N ALA A 180 -84.52 20.11 44.99
CA ALA A 180 -83.91 20.32 43.67
C ALA A 180 -82.90 21.49 43.61
N LYS A 181 -83.01 22.45 44.54
CA LYS A 181 -82.24 23.71 44.54
C LYS A 181 -80.71 23.50 44.53
N PRO A 182 -80.12 22.58 45.33
CA PRO A 182 -78.69 22.28 45.26
C PRO A 182 -78.26 21.68 43.92
N TYR A 183 -79.10 20.86 43.26
CA TYR A 183 -78.78 20.22 41.98
C TYR A 183 -78.75 21.24 40.84
N PHE A 184 -79.69 22.19 40.81
CA PHE A 184 -79.62 23.32 39.87
C PHE A 184 -78.33 24.13 40.05
N GLY A 185 -77.93 24.40 41.30
CA GLY A 185 -76.68 25.09 41.62
C GLY A 185 -75.44 24.34 41.12
N GLN A 186 -75.42 23.01 41.26
CA GLN A 186 -74.33 22.16 40.76
C GLN A 186 -74.23 22.19 39.24
N ILE A 187 -75.35 22.03 38.51
CA ILE A 187 -75.39 22.11 37.04
C ILE A 187 -74.89 23.48 36.57
N LYS A 188 -75.44 24.57 37.13
CA LYS A 188 -75.02 25.94 36.81
C LYS A 188 -73.53 26.14 36.97
N ASN A 189 -72.97 25.71 38.10
CA ASN A 189 -71.54 25.87 38.38
C ASN A 189 -70.67 25.13 37.35
N VAL A 190 -71.05 23.92 36.93
CA VAL A 190 -70.32 23.18 35.88
C VAL A 190 -70.35 23.94 34.56
N LEU A 191 -71.52 24.42 34.13
CA LEU A 191 -71.65 25.17 32.86
C LEU A 191 -70.86 26.50 32.89
N VAL A 192 -70.79 27.16 34.05
CA VAL A 192 -69.94 28.34 34.26
C VAL A 192 -68.46 27.98 34.21
N SER A 193 -68.05 26.86 34.83
CA SER A 193 -66.66 26.36 34.78
C SER A 193 -66.22 26.05 33.35
N ILE A 194 -67.09 25.44 32.54
CA ILE A 194 -66.82 25.14 31.12
C ILE A 194 -66.49 26.42 30.35
N ASN A 195 -67.36 27.43 30.44
CA ASN A 195 -67.14 28.71 29.76
C ASN A 195 -65.90 29.44 30.27
N THR A 196 -65.62 29.35 31.57
CA THR A 196 -64.43 29.95 32.19
C THR A 196 -63.15 29.33 31.65
N VAL A 197 -63.08 28.00 31.58
CA VAL A 197 -61.91 27.28 31.05
C VAL A 197 -61.78 27.48 29.55
N LYS A 198 -62.88 27.48 28.78
CA LYS A 198 -62.88 27.86 27.36
C LYS A 198 -62.22 29.23 27.13
N ALA A 199 -62.59 30.24 27.91
CA ALA A 199 -62.00 31.57 27.81
C ALA A 199 -60.50 31.57 28.15
N LYS A 200 -60.08 30.82 29.18
CA LYS A 200 -58.66 30.65 29.53
C LYS A 200 -57.87 29.99 28.40
N LEU A 201 -58.36 28.88 27.85
CA LEU A 201 -57.70 28.12 26.78
C LEU A 201 -57.66 28.89 25.45
N THR A 202 -58.61 29.78 25.20
CA THR A 202 -58.63 30.64 24.00
C THR A 202 -57.57 31.73 24.07
N LYS A 203 -57.25 32.22 25.27
CA LYS A 203 -56.21 33.23 25.50
C LYS A 203 -54.80 32.64 25.64
N LEU A 204 -54.66 31.31 25.58
CA LEU A 204 -53.37 30.64 25.73
C LEU A 204 -52.49 30.92 24.50
N PRO A 205 -51.26 31.45 24.67
CA PRO A 205 -50.36 31.69 23.55
C PRO A 205 -50.00 30.39 22.81
N PRO A 206 -49.95 30.37 21.47
CA PRO A 206 -49.49 29.21 20.70
C PRO A 206 -48.11 28.67 21.13
N GLU A 207 -47.23 29.56 21.58
CA GLU A 207 -45.87 29.28 22.07
C GLU A 207 -45.88 28.50 23.40
N SER A 208 -46.98 28.53 24.14
CA SER A 208 -47.16 27.69 25.34
C SER A 208 -47.42 26.22 25.00
N LEU A 209 -47.78 25.92 23.74
CA LEU A 209 -48.03 24.57 23.24
C LEU A 209 -46.86 24.01 22.43
N LYS A 210 -45.69 24.66 22.51
CA LYS A 210 -44.45 24.21 21.88
C LYS A 210 -43.41 23.86 22.94
N PRO A 211 -42.58 22.83 22.68
CA PRO A 211 -41.52 22.42 23.60
C PRO A 211 -40.39 23.45 23.71
N SER A 212 -40.14 24.22 22.65
CA SER A 212 -39.06 25.22 22.62
C SER A 212 -39.40 26.38 21.68
N LYS A 213 -38.76 27.53 21.90
CA LYS A 213 -38.68 28.63 20.92
C LYS A 213 -37.56 28.44 19.90
N THR A 214 -36.53 27.69 20.28
CA THR A 214 -35.27 27.52 19.51
C THR A 214 -35.30 26.26 18.66
N PHE A 215 -36.00 25.22 19.12
CA PHE A 215 -36.07 23.93 18.43
C PHE A 215 -37.45 23.67 17.81
N PRO A 216 -37.51 23.07 16.61
CA PRO A 216 -38.77 22.68 15.97
C PRO A 216 -39.57 21.64 16.78
N SER A 217 -38.87 20.80 17.55
CA SER A 217 -39.44 19.75 18.42
C SER A 217 -38.53 19.50 19.61
N ALA A 218 -39.03 18.80 20.65
CA ALA A 218 -38.24 18.44 21.82
C ALA A 218 -37.08 17.50 21.44
N ILE A 219 -37.31 16.55 20.53
CA ILE A 219 -36.26 15.61 20.12
C ILE A 219 -35.16 16.28 19.27
N SER A 220 -35.50 17.34 18.52
CA SER A 220 -34.54 18.04 17.66
C SER A 220 -33.37 18.65 18.44
N SER A 221 -33.57 18.98 19.72
CA SER A 221 -32.50 19.50 20.57
C SER A 221 -31.43 18.47 20.92
N LEU A 222 -31.71 17.17 20.70
CA LEU A 222 -30.76 16.08 20.95
C LEU A 222 -29.98 15.67 19.70
N HIS A 223 -30.32 16.17 18.50
CA HIS A 223 -29.67 15.76 17.25
C HIS A 223 -28.13 15.86 17.28
N PRO A 224 -27.51 16.94 17.77
CA PRO A 224 -26.05 17.00 17.89
C PRO A 224 -25.50 15.92 18.82
N THR A 225 -26.13 15.71 19.99
CA THR A 225 -25.76 14.65 20.95
C THR A 225 -25.85 13.25 20.33
N LEU A 226 -26.89 12.98 19.53
CA LEU A 226 -27.04 11.70 18.83
C LEU A 226 -25.93 11.47 17.80
N ALA A 227 -25.46 12.52 17.13
CA ALA A 227 -24.31 12.42 16.23
C ALA A 227 -23.03 12.05 17.00
N VAL A 228 -22.77 12.68 18.16
CA VAL A 228 -21.64 12.33 19.04
C VAL A 228 -21.75 10.90 19.56
N ALA A 229 -22.95 10.47 19.97
CA ALA A 229 -23.19 9.11 20.46
C ALA A 229 -22.98 8.07 19.36
N LYS A 230 -23.46 8.35 18.14
CA LYS A 230 -23.23 7.50 16.98
C LYS A 230 -21.73 7.36 16.69
N GLU A 231 -20.99 8.47 16.69
CA GLU A 231 -19.55 8.43 16.47
C GLU A 231 -18.83 7.67 17.58
N SER A 232 -19.16 7.94 18.86
CA SER A 232 -18.59 7.25 20.02
C SER A 232 -18.85 5.73 19.99
N SER A 233 -20.05 5.31 19.54
CA SER A 233 -20.44 3.90 19.50
C SER A 233 -19.58 3.04 18.57
N LYS A 234 -18.95 3.64 17.54
CA LYS A 234 -17.99 2.94 16.65
C LYS A 234 -16.78 2.40 17.41
N TYR A 235 -16.47 3.00 18.55
CA TYR A 235 -15.25 2.73 19.31
C TYR A 235 -15.50 2.01 20.63
N GLN A 236 -16.75 1.97 21.11
CA GLN A 236 -17.10 1.47 22.44
C GLN A 236 -16.60 0.04 22.72
N SER A 237 -16.68 -0.86 21.74
CA SER A 237 -16.19 -2.25 21.89
C SER A 237 -14.65 -2.35 21.89
N LYS A 238 -13.96 -1.30 21.42
CA LYS A 238 -12.50 -1.23 21.27
C LYS A 238 -11.85 -0.49 22.45
N THR A 239 -12.55 0.43 23.10
CA THR A 239 -12.08 1.24 24.25
C THR A 239 -11.39 0.43 25.36
N PRO A 240 -11.89 -0.76 25.77
CA PRO A 240 -11.22 -1.57 26.79
C PRO A 240 -9.81 -2.03 26.40
N ASN A 241 -9.50 -2.01 25.10
CA ASN A 241 -8.17 -2.36 24.61
C ASN A 241 -7.20 -1.18 24.59
N PHE A 242 -7.64 0.07 24.76
CA PHE A 242 -6.76 1.24 24.68
C PHE A 242 -5.96 1.52 25.95
N SER A 243 -6.43 1.03 27.10
CA SER A 243 -5.75 1.24 28.38
C SER A 243 -4.77 0.11 28.69
N ARG A 244 -3.49 0.46 28.85
CA ARG A 244 -2.40 -0.48 29.15
C ARG A 244 -1.43 0.14 30.15
N THR A 245 -0.83 -0.70 30.99
CA THR A 245 0.12 -0.25 31.99
C THR A 245 1.47 0.11 31.37
N SER A 246 2.23 0.98 32.03
CA SER A 246 3.61 1.31 31.63
C SER A 246 4.50 0.06 31.55
N GLN A 247 4.28 -0.91 32.45
CA GLN A 247 5.00 -2.18 32.46
C GLN A 247 4.74 -3.00 31.18
N GLN A 248 3.48 -3.05 30.72
CA GLN A 248 3.11 -3.77 29.50
C GLN A 248 3.73 -3.14 28.25
N TRP A 249 3.69 -1.81 28.14
CA TRP A 249 4.37 -1.09 27.05
C TRP A 249 5.88 -1.32 27.07
N THR A 250 6.50 -1.32 28.25
CA THR A 250 7.93 -1.62 28.41
C THR A 250 8.24 -3.06 27.98
N ALA A 251 7.41 -4.03 28.37
CA ALA A 251 7.56 -5.42 27.95
C ALA A 251 7.48 -5.59 26.43
N TYR A 252 6.54 -4.89 25.77
CA TYR A 252 6.43 -4.89 24.31
C TYR A 252 7.63 -4.20 23.64
N SER A 253 8.07 -3.06 24.14
CA SER A 253 9.26 -2.37 23.63
C SER A 253 10.51 -3.25 23.71
N ASN A 254 10.69 -3.97 24.83
CA ASN A 254 11.80 -4.92 24.99
C ASN A 254 11.69 -6.10 24.02
N PHE A 255 10.48 -6.65 23.84
CA PHE A 255 10.21 -7.70 22.85
C PHE A 255 10.57 -7.25 21.43
N ILE A 256 10.17 -6.04 21.02
CA ILE A 256 10.53 -5.47 19.72
C ILE A 256 12.05 -5.25 19.60
N SER A 257 12.70 -4.77 20.66
CA SER A 257 14.16 -4.59 20.68
C SER A 257 14.89 -5.92 20.47
N ASP A 258 14.48 -6.97 21.16
CA ASP A 258 15.11 -8.30 21.05
C ASP A 258 14.82 -8.97 19.70
N PHE A 259 13.62 -8.76 19.15
CA PHE A 259 13.31 -9.14 17.77
C PHE A 259 14.26 -8.47 16.78
N HIS A 260 14.44 -7.15 16.85
CA HIS A 260 15.34 -6.43 15.94
C HIS A 260 16.80 -6.83 16.13
N LYS A 261 17.29 -6.99 17.38
CA LYS A 261 18.63 -7.53 17.62
C LYS A 261 18.84 -8.90 16.99
N THR A 262 17.79 -9.72 16.94
CA THR A 262 17.84 -11.03 16.27
C THR A 262 17.92 -10.86 14.76
N MET A 263 17.13 -9.96 14.18
CA MET A 263 17.18 -9.64 12.74
C MET A 263 18.51 -9.02 12.31
N ASP A 264 19.11 -8.16 13.13
CA ASP A 264 20.40 -7.52 12.86
C ASP A 264 21.53 -8.54 12.74
N LYS A 265 21.45 -9.65 13.49
CA LYS A 265 22.40 -10.77 13.38
C LYS A 265 22.26 -11.51 12.04
N LEU A 266 21.10 -11.43 11.38
CA LEU A 266 20.87 -12.05 10.07
C LEU A 266 21.37 -11.19 8.90
N LYS A 267 21.51 -9.88 9.10
CA LYS A 267 21.89 -8.91 8.06
C LYS A 267 23.19 -9.29 7.31
N PRO A 268 24.30 -9.66 7.97
CA PRO A 268 25.52 -10.03 7.26
C PRO A 268 25.34 -11.26 6.36
N SER A 269 24.47 -12.19 6.75
CA SER A 269 24.14 -13.37 5.96
C SER A 269 23.30 -13.01 4.73
N LEU A 270 22.35 -12.07 4.87
CA LEU A 270 21.60 -11.51 3.74
C LEU A 270 22.54 -10.84 2.73
N GLU A 271 23.46 -9.99 3.19
CA GLU A 271 24.45 -9.34 2.33
C GLU A 271 25.34 -10.36 1.60
N SER A 272 25.73 -11.43 2.29
CA SER A 272 26.51 -12.53 1.70
C SER A 272 25.73 -13.28 0.61
N ILE A 273 24.46 -13.61 0.86
CA ILE A 273 23.57 -14.28 -0.09
C ILE A 273 23.33 -13.40 -1.32
N GLN A 274 23.09 -12.11 -1.13
CA GLN A 274 22.91 -11.13 -2.20
C GLN A 274 24.17 -10.97 -3.04
N ALA A 275 25.36 -10.99 -2.43
CA ALA A 275 26.63 -10.96 -3.15
C ALA A 275 26.78 -12.20 -4.04
N VAL A 276 26.47 -13.40 -3.53
CA VAL A 276 26.50 -14.64 -4.35
C VAL A 276 25.47 -14.58 -5.47
N LYS A 277 24.25 -14.11 -5.19
CA LYS A 277 23.20 -13.95 -6.20
C LYS A 277 23.66 -13.02 -7.31
N SER A 278 24.25 -11.88 -6.98
CA SER A 278 24.84 -10.97 -7.96
C SER A 278 25.89 -11.64 -8.86
N VAL A 279 26.75 -12.51 -8.31
CA VAL A 279 27.75 -13.24 -9.09
C VAL A 279 27.08 -14.27 -10.03
N VAL A 280 26.13 -15.05 -9.52
CA VAL A 280 25.42 -16.06 -10.32
C VAL A 280 24.61 -15.40 -11.43
N ASP A 281 23.89 -14.32 -11.10
CA ASP A 281 23.12 -13.53 -12.06
C ASP A 281 24.04 -12.86 -13.07
N GLY A 282 25.18 -12.32 -12.65
CA GLY A 282 26.20 -11.76 -13.54
C GLY A 282 26.72 -12.79 -14.55
N GLN A 283 27.01 -14.02 -14.09
CA GLN A 283 27.43 -15.12 -14.96
C GLN A 283 26.35 -15.57 -15.93
N ASN A 284 25.10 -15.68 -15.47
CA ASN A 284 23.97 -16.01 -16.34
C ASN A 284 23.71 -14.90 -17.35
N ARG A 285 23.79 -13.64 -16.94
CA ARG A 285 23.72 -12.49 -17.84
C ARG A 285 24.84 -12.56 -18.86
N ARG A 286 26.08 -12.86 -18.48
CA ARG A 286 27.17 -13.00 -19.45
C ARG A 286 26.89 -14.07 -20.52
N ARG A 287 26.29 -15.19 -20.12
CA ARG A 287 25.94 -16.29 -21.04
C ARG A 287 24.84 -15.92 -22.01
N ASN A 288 23.84 -15.18 -21.53
CA ASN A 288 22.60 -14.95 -22.26
C ASN A 288 22.60 -13.61 -22.99
N LEU A 289 23.25 -12.58 -22.47
CA LEU A 289 23.26 -11.22 -23.01
C LEU A 289 24.58 -10.92 -23.73
N ARG A 290 24.45 -10.56 -25.01
CA ARG A 290 25.54 -10.11 -25.86
C ARG A 290 25.82 -8.60 -25.79
N ASN A 291 24.99 -7.88 -25.04
CA ASN A 291 25.01 -6.42 -24.88
C ASN A 291 25.73 -5.99 -23.60
N GLN A 292 26.96 -6.44 -23.39
CA GLN A 292 27.77 -6.03 -22.23
C GLN A 292 28.63 -4.81 -22.57
N THR A 293 28.68 -3.85 -21.65
CA THR A 293 29.67 -2.77 -21.64
C THR A 293 30.81 -3.19 -20.73
N LEU A 294 32.03 -3.25 -21.28
CA LEU A 294 33.23 -3.66 -20.56
C LEU A 294 34.26 -2.53 -20.61
N GLU A 295 34.82 -2.14 -19.47
CA GLU A 295 35.74 -1.02 -19.37
C GLU A 295 37.18 -1.42 -19.67
N TYR A 296 37.61 -2.59 -19.18
CA TYR A 296 39.00 -3.05 -19.24
C TYR A 296 39.19 -4.29 -20.11
N THR A 297 38.11 -5.02 -20.37
CA THR A 297 38.12 -6.36 -20.97
C THR A 297 37.20 -6.44 -22.19
N SER A 298 37.00 -5.34 -22.92
CA SER A 298 36.19 -5.30 -24.14
C SER A 298 36.62 -6.32 -25.22
N GLY A 299 37.89 -6.72 -25.25
CA GLY A 299 38.39 -7.80 -26.10
C GLY A 299 38.10 -9.22 -25.59
N PHE A 300 37.58 -9.35 -24.37
CA PHE A 300 37.25 -10.61 -23.68
C PHE A 300 35.75 -10.70 -23.32
N PRO A 301 34.83 -10.65 -24.30
CA PRO A 301 33.39 -10.74 -24.03
C PRO A 301 32.97 -12.02 -23.29
N HIS A 302 33.76 -13.09 -23.37
CA HIS A 302 33.58 -14.34 -22.62
C HIS A 302 34.51 -14.46 -21.40
N GLY A 303 35.01 -13.35 -20.87
CA GLY A 303 35.76 -13.29 -19.61
C GLY A 303 37.09 -14.03 -19.65
N ALA A 304 37.40 -14.74 -18.56
CA ALA A 304 38.68 -15.45 -18.39
C ALA A 304 38.95 -16.48 -19.51
N SER A 305 37.90 -17.07 -20.08
CA SER A 305 38.02 -17.96 -21.24
C SER A 305 38.65 -17.28 -22.46
N ASP A 306 38.31 -16.02 -22.76
CA ASP A 306 38.94 -15.28 -23.86
C ASP A 306 40.35 -14.83 -23.49
N MET A 307 40.62 -14.51 -22.22
CA MET A 307 41.98 -14.23 -21.75
C MET A 307 42.92 -15.42 -21.99
N ALA A 308 42.44 -16.66 -21.78
CA ALA A 308 43.18 -17.89 -22.09
C ALA A 308 43.51 -18.03 -23.58
N MET A 309 42.64 -17.54 -24.46
CA MET A 309 42.84 -17.61 -25.91
C MET A 309 43.94 -16.67 -26.40
N VAL A 310 44.33 -15.64 -25.66
CA VAL A 310 45.44 -14.73 -26.03
C VAL A 310 46.71 -15.51 -26.35
N PHE A 311 47.09 -16.45 -25.49
CA PHE A 311 48.31 -17.24 -25.68
C PHE A 311 48.21 -18.25 -26.82
N VAL A 312 46.99 -18.67 -27.17
CA VAL A 312 46.74 -19.51 -28.35
C VAL A 312 46.87 -18.65 -29.62
N ASP A 313 46.23 -17.48 -29.63
CA ASP A 313 46.23 -16.56 -30.76
C ASP A 313 47.64 -16.06 -31.11
N LEU A 314 48.51 -15.85 -30.11
CA LEU A 314 49.93 -15.49 -30.33
C LEU A 314 50.74 -16.59 -31.04
N THR A 315 50.24 -17.83 -31.07
CA THR A 315 50.88 -18.94 -31.80
C THR A 315 50.34 -19.13 -33.22
N ASP A 316 49.25 -18.44 -33.57
CA ASP A 316 48.63 -18.53 -34.89
C ASP A 316 49.56 -17.95 -35.98
N ALA A 317 49.63 -18.65 -37.12
CA ALA A 317 50.55 -18.30 -38.20
C ALA A 317 50.22 -16.94 -38.84
N TRP A 318 48.94 -16.59 -38.96
CA TRP A 318 48.53 -15.30 -39.49
C TRP A 318 48.84 -14.19 -38.48
N MET A 319 48.54 -14.40 -37.19
CA MET A 319 48.85 -13.42 -36.15
C MET A 319 50.36 -13.15 -36.05
N LYS A 320 51.20 -14.19 -36.11
CA LYS A 320 52.67 -14.03 -36.14
C LYS A 320 53.15 -13.17 -37.32
N GLY A 321 52.51 -13.32 -38.49
CA GLY A 321 52.78 -12.49 -39.67
C GLY A 321 52.52 -11.00 -39.42
N ILE A 322 51.46 -10.68 -38.68
CA ILE A 322 51.12 -9.30 -38.28
C ILE A 322 52.09 -8.78 -37.22
N LEU A 323 52.37 -9.57 -36.18
CA LEU A 323 53.20 -9.16 -35.05
C LEU A 323 54.67 -8.99 -35.40
N LYS A 324 55.15 -9.70 -36.44
CA LYS A 324 56.56 -9.71 -36.89
C LYS A 324 57.58 -10.17 -35.82
N THR A 325 57.10 -10.75 -34.71
CA THR A 325 57.93 -11.28 -33.60
C THR A 325 57.20 -12.36 -32.81
N ASP A 326 57.96 -13.34 -32.31
CA ASP A 326 57.46 -14.36 -31.37
C ASP A 326 57.61 -13.96 -29.90
N LYS A 327 58.36 -12.87 -29.61
CA LYS A 327 58.71 -12.48 -28.24
C LYS A 327 57.56 -11.79 -27.49
N LEU A 328 56.46 -11.43 -28.15
CA LEU A 328 55.29 -10.82 -27.49
C LEU A 328 54.67 -11.77 -26.46
N GLN A 329 54.69 -13.07 -26.72
CA GLN A 329 54.26 -14.09 -25.75
C GLN A 329 55.04 -13.99 -24.43
N LEU A 330 56.36 -13.82 -24.50
CA LEU A 330 57.21 -13.67 -23.32
C LEU A 330 56.90 -12.38 -22.54
N ALA A 331 56.48 -11.32 -23.24
CA ALA A 331 56.12 -10.06 -22.60
C ALA A 331 54.76 -10.10 -21.88
N LEU A 332 53.89 -11.04 -22.26
CA LEU A 332 52.60 -11.27 -21.61
C LEU A 332 52.60 -12.48 -20.66
N GLU A 333 53.73 -13.18 -20.50
CA GLU A 333 53.81 -14.42 -19.70
C GLU A 333 53.35 -14.22 -18.24
N GLU A 334 53.57 -13.04 -17.66
CA GLU A 334 53.13 -12.73 -16.30
C GLU A 334 51.60 -12.75 -16.14
N LEU A 335 50.85 -12.49 -17.22
CA LEU A 335 49.38 -12.61 -17.24
C LEU A 335 48.90 -14.06 -17.19
N ARG A 336 49.79 -15.04 -17.39
CA ARG A 336 49.41 -16.46 -17.44
C ARG A 336 48.89 -16.98 -16.10
N ASN A 337 49.50 -16.55 -15.00
CA ASN A 337 49.00 -16.91 -13.67
C ASN A 337 47.61 -16.31 -13.40
N VAL A 338 47.38 -15.07 -13.85
CA VAL A 338 46.08 -14.38 -13.74
C VAL A 338 45.02 -15.13 -14.55
N GLU A 339 45.35 -15.52 -15.78
CA GLU A 339 44.48 -16.30 -16.65
C GLU A 339 44.10 -17.65 -16.04
N VAL A 340 45.07 -18.45 -15.61
CA VAL A 340 44.83 -19.78 -15.02
C VAL A 340 43.93 -19.67 -13.78
N LEU A 341 44.21 -18.72 -12.88
CA LEU A 341 43.43 -18.52 -11.67
C LEU A 341 42.02 -18.00 -11.97
N ALA A 342 41.89 -17.02 -12.86
CA ALA A 342 40.60 -16.48 -13.28
C ALA A 342 39.74 -17.55 -13.96
N LYS A 343 40.32 -18.37 -14.84
CA LYS A 343 39.63 -19.47 -15.51
C LYS A 343 39.15 -20.51 -14.51
N LYS A 344 39.99 -20.89 -13.55
CA LYS A 344 39.63 -21.82 -12.47
C LYS A 344 38.41 -21.34 -11.68
N VAL A 345 38.36 -20.04 -11.34
CA VAL A 345 37.20 -19.45 -10.66
C VAL A 345 35.99 -19.42 -11.61
N GLU A 346 36.16 -18.95 -12.84
CA GLU A 346 35.10 -18.87 -13.84
C GLU A 346 34.42 -20.22 -14.07
N ASP A 347 35.16 -21.32 -14.15
CA ASP A 347 34.62 -22.66 -14.36
C ASP A 347 33.67 -23.09 -13.23
N VAL A 348 34.01 -22.74 -11.97
CA VAL A 348 33.14 -22.99 -10.81
C VAL A 348 31.86 -22.15 -10.88
N LEU A 349 32.01 -20.85 -11.19
CA LEU A 349 30.87 -19.92 -11.24
C LEU A 349 29.92 -20.24 -12.39
N ARG A 350 30.46 -20.63 -13.55
CA ARG A 350 29.70 -21.13 -14.69
C ARG A 350 28.98 -22.44 -14.36
N GLY A 351 29.52 -23.28 -13.50
CA GLY A 351 28.83 -24.51 -13.06
C GLY A 351 27.48 -24.26 -12.36
N GLN A 352 27.20 -23.03 -11.90
CA GLN A 352 26.00 -22.73 -11.13
C GLN A 352 24.75 -22.60 -12.03
N LYS A 353 23.64 -23.17 -11.55
CA LYS A 353 22.32 -23.08 -12.19
C LYS A 353 21.66 -21.74 -11.87
N GLY A 354 21.25 -21.01 -12.91
CA GLY A 354 20.50 -19.77 -12.71
C GLY A 354 19.19 -19.97 -11.98
N GLY A 355 18.87 -19.03 -11.09
CA GLY A 355 17.66 -19.03 -10.26
C GLY A 355 17.67 -19.99 -9.06
N ALA A 356 18.66 -20.88 -8.92
CA ALA A 356 18.73 -21.82 -7.80
C ALA A 356 18.90 -21.12 -6.43
N ILE A 357 19.45 -19.90 -6.43
CA ILE A 357 19.62 -19.08 -5.22
C ILE A 357 18.37 -18.24 -4.88
N ASP A 358 17.41 -18.08 -5.80
CA ASP A 358 16.25 -17.20 -5.61
C ASP A 358 15.36 -17.61 -4.43
N PRO A 359 15.06 -18.89 -4.19
CA PRO A 359 14.28 -19.29 -3.01
C PRO A 359 14.97 -18.93 -1.70
N LEU A 360 16.30 -19.04 -1.64
CA LEU A 360 17.09 -18.67 -0.47
C LEU A 360 17.09 -17.16 -0.26
N ASP A 361 17.39 -16.38 -1.30
CA ASP A 361 17.39 -14.92 -1.27
C ASP A 361 16.03 -14.36 -0.82
N LYS A 362 14.95 -14.88 -1.41
CA LYS A 362 13.58 -14.53 -1.02
C LYS A 362 13.29 -14.89 0.43
N ALA A 363 13.62 -16.11 0.86
CA ALA A 363 13.38 -16.55 2.22
C ALA A 363 14.08 -15.65 3.24
N VAL A 364 15.33 -15.24 3.00
CA VAL A 364 16.04 -14.34 3.95
C VAL A 364 15.48 -12.92 3.90
N ALA A 365 15.09 -12.42 2.72
CA ALA A 365 14.49 -11.10 2.56
C ALA A 365 13.13 -10.97 3.28
N ASP A 366 12.29 -12.01 3.22
CA ASP A 366 10.96 -12.03 3.85
C ASP A 366 11.04 -11.87 5.39
N PHE A 367 12.13 -12.34 6.00
CA PHE A 367 12.39 -12.18 7.44
C PHE A 367 12.87 -10.80 7.84
N TYR A 368 13.46 -10.02 6.93
CA TYR A 368 14.08 -8.74 7.29
C TYR A 368 13.03 -7.63 7.39
N PRO A 369 12.84 -6.97 8.56
CA PRO A 369 11.72 -6.05 8.79
C PRO A 369 11.78 -4.77 7.96
N GLY A 370 12.94 -4.41 7.39
CA GLY A 370 13.12 -3.26 6.49
C GLY A 370 13.12 -1.89 7.17
N ALA A 371 12.40 -1.75 8.30
CA ALA A 371 12.38 -0.54 9.14
C ALA A 371 13.47 -0.57 10.24
N ASP A 372 13.88 0.61 10.70
CA ASP A 372 14.82 0.77 11.81
C ASP A 372 14.12 0.47 13.15
N GLY A 373 14.67 -0.46 13.93
CA GLY A 373 14.13 -0.83 15.25
C GLY A 373 14.07 0.34 16.23
N SER A 374 14.92 1.36 16.06
CA SER A 374 14.90 2.58 16.87
C SER A 374 13.67 3.46 16.59
N GLU A 375 13.20 3.53 15.34
CA GLU A 375 11.98 4.26 14.98
C GLU A 375 10.74 3.60 15.60
N ILE A 376 10.69 2.27 15.58
CA ILE A 376 9.57 1.50 16.13
C ILE A 376 9.53 1.64 17.66
N THR A 377 10.66 1.48 18.35
CA THR A 377 10.73 1.63 19.82
C THR A 377 10.41 3.06 20.26
N SER A 378 10.87 4.08 19.52
CA SER A 378 10.45 5.47 19.74
C SER A 378 8.95 5.66 19.51
N GLY A 379 8.39 5.05 18.45
CA GLY A 379 6.96 5.08 18.18
C GLY A 379 6.13 4.49 19.31
N ILE A 380 6.56 3.35 19.87
CA ILE A 380 5.93 2.71 21.03
C ILE A 380 5.95 3.65 22.25
N ALA A 381 7.09 4.27 22.54
CA ALA A 381 7.23 5.19 23.67
C ALA A 381 6.32 6.43 23.54
N GLU A 382 6.11 6.95 22.32
CA GLU A 382 5.17 8.06 22.09
C GLU A 382 3.70 7.61 22.22
N ILE A 383 3.33 6.41 21.73
CA ILE A 383 1.96 5.87 21.92
C ILE A 383 1.68 5.68 23.42
N GLN A 384 2.65 5.18 24.18
CA GLN A 384 2.53 4.99 25.62
C GLN A 384 2.21 6.28 26.40
N LYS A 385 2.64 7.44 25.90
CA LYS A 385 2.32 8.75 26.51
C LYS A 385 0.88 9.18 26.26
N CYS A 386 0.20 8.60 25.28
CA CYS A 386 -1.20 8.89 25.01
C CYS A 386 -2.07 8.15 26.04
N VAL A 387 -2.68 8.92 26.94
CA VAL A 387 -3.51 8.37 28.01
C VAL A 387 -4.99 8.57 27.69
N LEU A 388 -5.75 7.48 27.72
CA LEU A 388 -7.20 7.54 27.70
C LEU A 388 -7.71 7.64 29.15
N ASN A 389 -8.18 8.83 29.54
CA ASN A 389 -8.78 9.09 30.84
C ASN A 389 -10.30 9.17 30.70
N THR A 390 -10.99 8.07 30.90
CA THR A 390 -12.47 8.01 30.87
C THR A 390 -13.01 7.58 32.22
N ASN A 391 -14.06 8.25 32.68
CA ASN A 391 -14.87 7.82 33.82
C ASN A 391 -16.15 7.17 33.28
N GLU A 392 -16.04 5.96 32.73
CA GLU A 392 -17.20 5.21 32.24
C GLU A 392 -17.95 4.56 33.40
N SER A 393 -19.25 4.84 33.49
CA SER A 393 -20.20 4.12 34.35
C SER A 393 -21.37 3.64 33.51
N ALA A 394 -22.10 2.63 33.99
CA ALA A 394 -23.30 2.14 33.29
C ALA A 394 -24.32 3.26 33.04
N ALA A 395 -24.45 4.21 33.97
CA ALA A 395 -25.36 5.36 33.86
C ALA A 395 -24.96 6.35 32.75
N VAL A 396 -23.66 6.52 32.50
CA VAL A 396 -23.14 7.36 31.40
C VAL A 396 -23.35 6.67 30.06
N GLY A 397 -23.19 5.34 30.00
CA GLY A 397 -23.36 4.57 28.77
C GLY A 397 -24.78 4.59 28.19
N THR A 398 -25.81 4.73 29.04
CA THR A 398 -27.22 4.72 28.61
C THR A 398 -27.88 6.10 28.56
N VAL A 399 -27.20 7.16 29.03
CA VAL A 399 -27.80 8.49 29.25
C VAL A 399 -28.46 9.07 28.01
N VAL A 400 -27.82 8.96 26.83
CA VAL A 400 -28.32 9.55 25.59
C VAL A 400 -29.62 8.87 25.15
N ALA A 401 -29.67 7.53 25.20
CA ALA A 401 -30.86 6.76 24.82
C ALA A 401 -32.03 6.99 25.79
N GLU A 402 -31.73 7.14 27.07
CA GLU A 402 -32.75 7.42 28.09
C GLU A 402 -33.32 8.84 27.97
N ILE A 403 -32.46 9.85 27.73
CA ILE A 403 -32.91 11.22 27.45
C ILE A 403 -33.73 11.26 26.16
N GLN A 404 -33.32 10.55 25.10
CA GLN A 404 -34.09 10.44 23.86
C GLN A 404 -35.51 9.93 24.13
N LYS A 405 -35.65 8.83 24.88
CA LYS A 405 -36.96 8.26 25.21
C LYS A 405 -37.86 9.22 25.99
N LEU A 406 -37.26 10.00 26.90
CA LEU A 406 -37.99 11.00 27.68
C LEU A 406 -38.43 12.19 26.81
N LEU A 407 -37.59 12.65 25.88
CA LEU A 407 -37.92 13.71 24.92
C LEU A 407 -39.01 13.26 23.93
N ASP A 408 -38.98 12.02 23.46
CA ASP A 408 -40.03 11.44 22.61
C ASP A 408 -41.39 11.41 23.34
N ASP A 409 -41.40 11.08 24.63
CA ASP A 409 -42.62 11.12 25.44
C ASP A 409 -43.11 12.56 25.64
N ILE A 410 -42.21 13.51 25.93
CA ILE A 410 -42.54 14.94 26.00
C ILE A 410 -43.21 15.42 24.70
N GLU A 411 -42.66 15.04 23.54
CA GLU A 411 -43.23 15.37 22.22
C GLU A 411 -44.66 14.84 22.06
N LYS A 412 -44.90 13.58 22.45
CA LYS A 412 -46.24 12.96 22.44
C LYS A 412 -47.21 13.67 23.37
N GLN A 413 -46.75 14.10 24.55
CA GLN A 413 -47.59 14.83 25.50
C GLN A 413 -47.92 16.23 25.01
N PHE A 414 -47.00 16.93 24.31
CA PHE A 414 -47.32 18.21 23.66
C PHE A 414 -48.39 18.05 22.58
N LYS A 415 -48.31 16.99 21.78
CA LYS A 415 -49.35 16.65 20.81
C LYS A 415 -50.70 16.39 21.49
N THR A 416 -50.72 15.56 22.53
CA THR A 416 -51.92 15.25 23.34
C THR A 416 -52.53 16.51 23.94
N LEU A 417 -51.68 17.41 24.43
CA LEU A 417 -52.09 18.69 25.00
C LEU A 417 -52.76 19.58 23.95
N GLY A 418 -52.16 19.73 22.77
CA GLY A 418 -52.71 20.53 21.68
C GLY A 418 -54.06 19.98 21.19
N GLU A 419 -54.13 18.67 20.94
CA GLU A 419 -55.36 17.99 20.49
C GLU A 419 -56.45 18.06 21.55
N GLY A 420 -56.12 17.83 22.83
CA GLY A 420 -57.06 17.90 23.94
C GLY A 420 -57.65 19.30 24.13
N ILE A 421 -56.82 20.35 24.02
CA ILE A 421 -57.28 21.74 24.09
C ILE A 421 -58.20 22.08 22.92
N GLN A 422 -57.87 21.62 21.71
CA GLN A 422 -58.71 21.86 20.54
C GLN A 422 -60.05 21.14 20.67
N ALA A 423 -60.04 19.85 21.02
CA ALA A 423 -61.25 19.07 21.26
C ALA A 423 -62.12 19.68 22.37
N TYR A 424 -61.50 20.21 23.43
CA TYR A 424 -62.22 20.95 24.47
C TYR A 424 -62.91 22.19 23.90
N LYS A 425 -62.19 23.00 23.10
CA LYS A 425 -62.73 24.21 22.48
C LYS A 425 -63.89 23.88 21.55
N ASP A 426 -63.76 22.83 20.76
CA ASP A 426 -64.77 22.38 19.81
C ASP A 426 -66.03 21.91 20.56
N ALA A 427 -65.87 21.03 21.57
CA ALA A 427 -66.99 20.56 22.40
C ALA A 427 -67.71 21.70 23.14
N ALA A 428 -66.96 22.68 23.66
CA ALA A 428 -67.52 23.85 24.35
C ALA A 428 -68.02 24.96 23.40
N SER A 429 -67.85 24.80 22.08
CA SER A 429 -68.31 25.76 21.05
C SER A 429 -69.34 25.17 20.10
N ASP A 430 -69.59 23.87 20.16
CA ASP A 430 -70.63 23.20 19.41
C ASP A 430 -71.95 23.96 19.54
N GLU A 431 -72.55 24.37 18.42
CA GLU A 431 -73.70 25.28 18.40
C GLU A 431 -74.89 24.69 19.17
N GLU A 432 -75.08 23.37 19.05
CA GLU A 432 -76.18 22.68 19.71
C GLU A 432 -75.95 22.59 21.22
N PHE A 433 -74.72 22.28 21.65
CA PHE A 433 -74.35 22.32 23.06
C PHE A 433 -74.42 23.73 23.64
N VAL A 434 -73.96 24.77 22.94
CA VAL A 434 -74.03 26.16 23.41
C VAL A 434 -75.49 26.59 23.60
N LYS A 435 -76.37 26.25 22.67
CA LYS A 435 -77.81 26.53 22.79
C LYS A 435 -78.43 25.77 23.98
N LEU A 436 -78.20 24.46 24.06
CA LEU A 436 -78.73 23.60 25.12
C LEU A 436 -78.23 24.02 26.51
N SER A 437 -76.91 24.21 26.67
CA SER A 437 -76.31 24.66 27.92
C SER A 437 -76.75 26.07 28.30
N GLY A 438 -77.01 26.96 27.33
CA GLY A 438 -77.60 28.28 27.55
C GLY A 438 -79.01 28.19 28.13
N THR A 439 -79.88 27.37 27.53
CA THR A 439 -81.25 27.13 28.03
C THR A 439 -81.22 26.52 29.43
N VAL A 440 -80.46 25.45 29.63
CA VAL A 440 -80.33 24.76 30.93
C VAL A 440 -79.79 25.69 32.01
N LYS A 441 -78.77 26.50 31.69
CA LYS A 441 -78.25 27.51 32.60
C LYS A 441 -79.29 28.56 32.94
N GLY A 442 -80.12 29.00 31.98
CA GLY A 442 -81.22 29.92 32.21
C GLY A 442 -82.24 29.38 33.23
N ILE A 443 -82.60 28.11 33.10
CA ILE A 443 -83.48 27.42 34.08
C ILE A 443 -82.80 27.36 35.46
N CYS A 444 -81.51 27.04 35.53
CA CYS A 444 -80.78 27.06 36.79
C CYS A 444 -80.67 28.48 37.38
N ASP A 445 -80.55 29.52 36.56
CA ASP A 445 -80.50 30.92 37.02
C ASP A 445 -81.86 31.35 37.60
N GLU A 446 -82.97 30.98 36.96
CA GLU A 446 -84.34 31.17 37.49
C GLU A 446 -84.50 30.50 38.87
N SER A 447 -83.96 29.29 39.06
CA SER A 447 -84.10 28.54 40.32
C SER A 447 -83.41 29.15 41.53
N VAL A 448 -82.43 30.05 41.33
CA VAL A 448 -81.65 30.64 42.44
C VAL A 448 -82.56 31.47 43.36
N ASN A 449 -83.47 32.23 42.74
CA ASN A 449 -84.35 33.17 43.44
C ASN A 449 -85.80 32.69 43.53
N ALA A 450 -86.11 31.53 42.96
CA ALA A 450 -87.46 30.97 42.97
C ALA A 450 -87.88 30.57 44.40
N ALA A 451 -89.15 30.82 44.72
CA ALA A 451 -89.79 30.28 45.92
C ALA A 451 -89.94 28.75 45.78
N ASP A 452 -90.03 28.02 46.89
CA ASP A 452 -90.10 26.54 46.85
C ASP A 452 -91.30 26.04 46.03
N THR A 453 -92.40 26.80 46.03
CA THR A 453 -93.61 26.53 45.23
C THR A 453 -93.40 26.62 43.72
N GLU A 454 -92.34 27.31 43.27
CA GLU A 454 -92.04 27.53 41.84
C GLU A 454 -91.02 26.50 41.30
N LEU A 455 -90.32 25.78 42.18
CA LEU A 455 -89.30 24.79 41.81
C LEU A 455 -89.88 23.62 41.03
N GLN A 456 -91.11 23.20 41.32
CA GLN A 456 -91.77 22.11 40.59
C GLN A 456 -91.90 22.42 39.08
N GLY A 457 -92.25 23.67 38.75
CA GLY A 457 -92.33 24.13 37.36
C GLY A 457 -90.96 24.13 36.67
N LEU A 458 -89.90 24.53 37.38
CA LEU A 458 -88.53 24.54 36.86
C LEU A 458 -87.95 23.14 36.68
N VAL A 459 -88.24 22.21 37.59
CA VAL A 459 -87.90 20.78 37.45
C VAL A 459 -88.58 20.21 36.20
N GLY A 460 -89.87 20.53 36.00
CA GLY A 460 -90.60 20.14 34.79
C GLY A 460 -90.06 20.75 33.50
N LYS A 461 -89.54 21.98 33.52
CA LYS A 461 -88.83 22.59 32.38
C LYS A 461 -87.51 21.85 32.11
N MET A 462 -86.71 21.62 33.16
CA MET A 462 -85.40 20.95 33.04
C MET A 462 -85.52 19.55 32.43
N LYS A 463 -86.52 18.76 32.85
CA LYS A 463 -86.78 17.42 32.31
C LYS A 463 -87.20 17.39 30.84
N LYS A 464 -87.69 18.51 30.28
CA LYS A 464 -88.02 18.62 28.85
C LYS A 464 -86.81 18.89 27.98
N GLU A 465 -85.70 19.33 28.58
CA GLU A 465 -84.44 19.55 27.87
C GLU A 465 -83.73 18.22 27.59
N ASN A 466 -82.83 18.20 26.61
CA ASN A 466 -82.08 17.00 26.24
C ASN A 466 -80.90 16.73 27.21
N LEU A 467 -81.23 16.31 28.43
CA LEU A 467 -80.24 16.07 29.49
C LEU A 467 -79.25 14.96 29.14
N THR A 468 -79.66 13.95 28.34
CA THR A 468 -78.77 12.88 27.88
C THR A 468 -77.63 13.43 27.00
N LYS A 469 -77.95 14.32 26.06
CA LYS A 469 -76.93 14.96 25.22
C LYS A 469 -76.05 15.89 26.06
N LEU A 470 -76.64 16.66 26.96
CA LEU A 470 -75.89 17.53 27.88
C LEU A 470 -74.89 16.72 28.72
N ARG A 471 -75.35 15.60 29.30
CA ARG A 471 -74.55 14.65 30.07
C ARG A 471 -73.37 14.15 29.27
N ALA A 472 -73.62 13.63 28.07
CA ALA A 472 -72.58 13.07 27.21
C ALA A 472 -71.48 14.11 26.89
N THR A 473 -71.87 15.34 26.52
CA THR A 473 -70.90 16.40 26.20
C THR A 473 -70.11 16.84 27.43
N VAL A 474 -70.77 17.07 28.58
CA VAL A 474 -70.08 17.50 29.81
C VAL A 474 -69.17 16.40 30.35
N ASP A 475 -69.57 15.13 30.28
CA ASP A 475 -68.72 14.00 30.68
C ASP A 475 -67.49 13.88 29.79
N SER A 476 -67.62 14.12 28.49
CA SER A 476 -66.50 14.20 27.55
C SER A 476 -65.56 15.37 27.91
N ILE A 477 -66.12 16.54 28.25
CA ILE A 477 -65.34 17.70 28.72
C ILE A 477 -64.55 17.37 29.99
N TYR A 478 -65.14 16.70 30.97
CA TYR A 478 -64.41 16.25 32.17
C TYR A 478 -63.24 15.31 31.83
N SER A 479 -63.42 14.41 30.87
CA SER A 479 -62.35 13.52 30.40
C SER A 479 -61.22 14.29 29.71
N LEU A 480 -61.56 15.27 28.87
CA LEU A 480 -60.59 16.15 28.21
C LEU A 480 -59.80 16.99 29.23
N VAL A 481 -60.46 17.50 30.26
CA VAL A 481 -59.83 18.23 31.37
C VAL A 481 -58.78 17.38 32.08
N ALA A 482 -59.14 16.13 32.42
CA ALA A 482 -58.21 15.20 33.06
C ALA A 482 -57.02 14.87 32.14
N GLN A 483 -57.26 14.68 30.84
CA GLN A 483 -56.21 14.41 29.85
C GLN A 483 -55.24 15.58 29.70
N ILE A 484 -55.75 16.82 29.61
CA ILE A 484 -54.94 18.05 29.52
C ILE A 484 -54.03 18.20 30.74
N ASP A 485 -54.60 18.08 31.96
CA ASP A 485 -53.83 18.23 33.20
C ASP A 485 -52.77 17.12 33.36
N LEU A 486 -53.08 15.89 32.94
CA LEU A 486 -52.15 14.77 32.94
C LEU A 486 -50.99 14.98 31.96
N ALA A 487 -51.27 15.48 30.75
CA ALA A 487 -50.24 15.76 29.75
C ALA A 487 -49.25 16.82 30.25
N VAL A 488 -49.75 17.92 30.84
CA VAL A 488 -48.92 18.97 31.45
C VAL A 488 -48.03 18.40 32.56
N THR A 489 -48.61 17.59 33.45
CA THR A 489 -47.89 16.98 34.58
C THR A 489 -46.80 16.01 34.10
N THR A 490 -47.10 15.19 33.08
CA THR A 490 -46.14 14.24 32.51
C THR A 490 -44.96 14.96 31.84
N ILE A 491 -45.20 16.07 31.13
CA ILE A 491 -44.12 16.89 30.55
C ILE A 491 -43.16 17.38 31.63
N GLN A 492 -43.70 17.91 32.75
CA GLN A 492 -42.90 18.41 33.87
C GLN A 492 -42.08 17.30 34.53
N ILE A 493 -42.71 16.15 34.82
CA ILE A 493 -42.04 14.99 35.43
C ILE A 493 -40.89 14.48 34.55
N ASN A 494 -41.11 14.34 33.24
CA ASN A 494 -40.08 13.87 32.34
C ASN A 494 -38.95 14.89 32.16
N SER A 495 -39.27 16.19 32.15
CA SER A 495 -38.27 17.25 32.15
C SER A 495 -37.41 17.21 33.41
N GLU A 496 -38.00 16.96 34.57
CA GLU A 496 -37.27 16.77 35.82
C GLU A 496 -36.35 15.54 35.79
N LYS A 497 -36.85 14.42 35.24
CA LYS A 497 -36.02 13.21 35.04
C LYS A 497 -34.82 13.49 34.13
N ILE A 498 -34.98 14.27 33.05
CA ILE A 498 -33.86 14.66 32.18
C ILE A 498 -32.89 15.57 32.94
N SER A 499 -33.40 16.58 33.66
CA SER A 499 -32.59 17.51 34.46
C SER A 499 -31.70 16.78 35.48
N ASN A 500 -32.24 15.76 36.15
CA ASN A 500 -31.50 14.93 37.11
C ASN A 500 -30.36 14.10 36.49
N ARG A 501 -30.29 14.02 35.15
CA ARG A 501 -29.25 13.31 34.39
C ARG A 501 -28.23 14.24 33.75
N SER A 502 -28.25 15.53 34.08
CA SER A 502 -27.29 16.50 33.55
C SER A 502 -25.83 16.10 33.82
N ALA A 503 -25.53 15.61 35.02
CA ALA A 503 -24.16 15.20 35.36
C ALA A 503 -23.68 14.01 34.53
N ASP A 504 -24.55 13.04 34.26
CA ASP A 504 -24.24 11.89 33.40
C ASP A 504 -24.04 12.33 31.94
N LEU A 505 -24.83 13.31 31.47
CA LEU A 505 -24.66 13.88 30.12
C LEU A 505 -23.34 14.66 30.00
N ASP A 506 -22.95 15.40 31.04
CA ASP A 506 -21.65 16.10 31.08
C ASP A 506 -20.49 15.10 31.11
N ALA A 507 -20.63 14.00 31.86
CA ALA A 507 -19.67 12.91 31.87
C ALA A 507 -19.58 12.19 30.52
N PHE A 508 -20.70 12.01 29.81
CA PHE A 508 -20.72 11.47 28.44
C PHE A 508 -19.86 12.33 27.49
N TYR A 509 -20.07 13.65 27.49
CA TYR A 509 -19.27 14.56 26.67
C TYR A 509 -17.80 14.62 27.08
N THR A 510 -17.52 14.53 28.39
CA THR A 510 -16.15 14.45 28.90
C THR A 510 -15.44 13.20 28.38
N ASN A 511 -16.11 12.03 28.41
CA ASN A 511 -15.55 10.78 27.93
C ASN A 511 -15.35 10.79 26.39
N ALA A 512 -16.30 11.34 25.63
CA ALA A 512 -16.16 11.50 24.18
C ALA A 512 -14.99 12.44 23.81
N GLY A 513 -14.83 13.55 24.55
CA GLY A 513 -13.71 14.47 24.39
C GLY A 513 -12.35 13.85 24.76
N ALA A 514 -12.31 13.03 25.82
CA ALA A 514 -11.12 12.27 26.20
C ALA A 514 -10.71 11.26 25.13
N LEU A 515 -11.69 10.54 24.55
CA LEU A 515 -11.45 9.62 23.44
C LEU A 515 -10.90 10.36 22.21
N SER A 516 -11.50 11.50 21.85
CA SER A 516 -11.00 12.36 20.76
C SER A 516 -9.55 12.79 20.97
N THR A 517 -9.22 13.27 22.17
CA THR A 517 -7.86 13.71 22.54
C THR A 517 -6.86 12.55 22.48
N PHE A 518 -7.23 11.37 22.98
CA PHE A 518 -6.42 10.17 22.91
C PHE A 518 -6.12 9.77 21.45
N LEU A 519 -7.15 9.70 20.60
CA LEU A 519 -6.99 9.32 19.20
C LEU A 519 -6.15 10.34 18.40
N GLU A 520 -6.31 11.64 18.67
CA GLU A 520 -5.46 12.69 18.08
C GLU A 520 -3.99 12.56 18.51
N CYS A 521 -3.73 12.25 19.79
CA CYS A 521 -2.38 12.00 20.29
C CYS A 521 -1.73 10.83 19.54
N VAL A 522 -2.42 9.69 19.42
CA VAL A 522 -1.91 8.51 18.71
C VAL A 522 -1.69 8.80 17.24
N LYS A 523 -2.65 9.46 16.57
CA LYS A 523 -2.57 9.82 15.14
C LYS A 523 -1.42 10.77 14.82
N SER A 524 -1.04 11.63 15.77
CA SER A 524 0.06 12.60 15.61
C SER A 524 1.44 11.93 15.66
N ASN A 525 1.53 10.66 16.03
CA ASN A 525 2.78 9.93 16.06
C ASN A 525 3.26 9.59 14.64
N LYS A 526 4.34 10.26 14.20
CA LYS A 526 4.97 10.04 12.89
C LYS A 526 5.42 8.59 12.64
N ASN A 527 5.70 7.82 13.69
CA ASN A 527 6.18 6.44 13.61
C ASN A 527 5.04 5.42 13.80
N LEU A 528 3.79 5.86 13.94
CA LEU A 528 2.64 4.96 14.14
C LEU A 528 2.55 3.91 13.03
N LYS A 529 2.72 4.32 11.77
CA LYS A 529 2.68 3.41 10.62
C LYS A 529 3.76 2.33 10.75
N SER A 530 4.99 2.71 11.08
CA SER A 530 6.10 1.76 11.30
C SER A 530 5.80 0.77 12.43
N VAL A 531 5.14 1.23 13.52
CA VAL A 531 4.73 0.35 14.63
C VAL A 531 3.68 -0.68 14.18
N ILE A 532 2.66 -0.24 13.44
CA ILE A 532 1.59 -1.10 12.91
C ILE A 532 2.14 -2.10 11.88
N ASP A 533 2.93 -1.62 10.91
CA ASP A 533 3.54 -2.46 9.87
C ASP A 533 4.45 -3.54 10.49
N ASN A 534 5.22 -3.19 11.53
CA ASN A 534 6.04 -4.15 12.26
C ASN A 534 5.20 -5.19 13.02
N MET A 535 4.10 -4.78 13.66
CA MET A 535 3.17 -5.72 14.30
C MET A 535 2.62 -6.74 13.27
N SER A 536 2.16 -6.25 12.11
CA SER A 536 1.67 -7.10 11.02
C SER A 536 2.75 -8.06 10.52
N LYS A 537 4.00 -7.60 10.41
CA LYS A 537 5.12 -8.44 10.00
C LYS A 537 5.44 -9.53 11.03
N ILE A 538 5.46 -9.20 12.33
CA ILE A 538 5.60 -10.18 13.41
C ILE A 538 4.47 -11.21 13.36
N ALA A 539 3.23 -10.79 13.15
CA ALA A 539 2.08 -11.68 13.04
C ALA A 539 2.20 -12.64 11.84
N ASN A 540 2.75 -12.17 10.71
CA ASN A 540 3.03 -13.02 9.55
C ASN A 540 4.18 -13.99 9.81
N LEU A 541 5.25 -13.55 10.47
CA LEU A 541 6.39 -14.41 10.81
C LEU A 541 6.01 -15.52 11.80
N ARG A 542 5.07 -15.28 12.72
CA ARG A 542 4.51 -16.35 13.57
C ARG A 542 3.83 -17.47 12.78
N LYS A 543 3.26 -17.14 11.62
CA LYS A 543 2.56 -18.08 10.73
C LYS A 543 3.46 -18.65 9.63
N PHE A 544 4.74 -18.27 9.61
CA PHE A 544 5.66 -18.70 8.59
C PHE A 544 5.84 -20.22 8.64
N ASP A 545 5.63 -20.89 7.50
CA ASP A 545 5.86 -22.32 7.39
C ASP A 545 7.36 -22.60 7.35
N VAL A 546 7.91 -23.06 8.46
CA VAL A 546 9.34 -23.39 8.60
C VAL A 546 9.77 -24.45 7.57
N LYS A 547 8.86 -25.30 7.08
CA LYS A 547 9.15 -26.28 6.02
C LYS A 547 9.49 -25.62 4.68
N ALA A 548 9.08 -24.37 4.45
CA ALA A 548 9.52 -23.62 3.27
C ALA A 548 11.05 -23.47 3.23
N LEU A 549 11.72 -23.44 4.41
CA LEU A 549 13.17 -23.42 4.51
C LEU A 549 13.83 -24.75 4.13
N ASP A 550 13.10 -25.85 3.99
CA ASP A 550 13.67 -27.10 3.50
C ASP A 550 13.91 -27.05 1.98
N THR A 551 13.26 -26.13 1.27
CA THR A 551 13.41 -25.96 -0.19
C THR A 551 14.61 -25.09 -0.58
N ILE A 552 15.32 -24.48 0.38
CA ILE A 552 16.46 -23.57 0.12
C ILE A 552 17.80 -24.31 -0.03
N GLY A 553 17.80 -25.65 0.09
CA GLY A 553 19.01 -26.46 0.06
C GLY A 553 19.86 -26.26 -1.19
N GLU A 554 19.23 -26.15 -2.37
CA GLU A 554 19.94 -25.84 -3.62
C GLU A 554 20.65 -24.48 -3.54
N GLY A 555 19.99 -23.45 -3.02
CA GLY A 555 20.58 -22.12 -2.84
C GLY A 555 21.75 -22.12 -1.85
N LEU A 556 21.67 -22.89 -0.77
CA LEU A 556 22.78 -23.04 0.18
C LEU A 556 23.99 -23.72 -0.45
N GLU A 557 23.79 -24.73 -1.30
CA GLU A 557 24.88 -25.37 -2.02
C GLU A 557 25.54 -24.43 -3.04
N VAL A 558 24.77 -23.53 -3.68
CA VAL A 558 25.32 -22.46 -4.52
C VAL A 558 26.23 -21.54 -3.69
N VAL A 559 25.77 -21.06 -2.53
CA VAL A 559 26.57 -20.19 -1.65
C VAL A 559 27.86 -20.89 -1.19
N LYS A 560 27.78 -22.17 -0.77
CA LYS A 560 28.96 -22.96 -0.41
C LYS A 560 29.93 -23.13 -1.58
N THR A 561 29.42 -23.33 -2.78
CA THR A 561 30.26 -23.55 -3.97
C THR A 561 30.95 -22.27 -4.41
N VAL A 562 30.24 -21.14 -4.43
CA VAL A 562 30.81 -19.83 -4.78
C VAL A 562 31.83 -19.38 -3.73
N SER A 563 31.53 -19.51 -2.43
CA SER A 563 32.47 -19.12 -1.36
C SER A 563 33.78 -19.93 -1.35
N LYS A 564 33.77 -21.19 -1.80
CA LYS A 564 34.99 -22.01 -1.98
C LYS A 564 35.99 -21.39 -2.97
N THR A 565 35.55 -20.49 -3.85
CA THR A 565 36.45 -19.76 -4.76
C THR A 565 37.28 -18.69 -4.05
N GLY A 566 36.98 -18.37 -2.77
CA GLY A 566 37.63 -17.29 -2.02
C GLY A 566 39.16 -17.37 -1.97
N ASP A 567 39.75 -18.56 -1.81
CA ASP A 567 41.21 -18.69 -1.78
C ASP A 567 41.84 -18.51 -3.17
N ASP A 568 41.15 -18.95 -4.23
CA ASP A 568 41.61 -18.71 -5.60
C ASP A 568 41.46 -17.23 -5.99
N LEU A 569 40.41 -16.54 -5.50
CA LEU A 569 40.25 -15.09 -5.64
C LEU A 569 41.35 -14.30 -4.91
N LYS A 570 41.74 -14.71 -3.70
CA LYS A 570 42.89 -14.11 -2.99
C LYS A 570 44.18 -14.27 -3.79
N LYS A 571 44.44 -15.47 -4.32
CA LYS A 571 45.60 -15.74 -5.18
C LYS A 571 45.56 -14.92 -6.45
N LEU A 572 44.40 -14.81 -7.10
CA LEU A 572 44.21 -14.01 -8.31
C LEU A 572 44.53 -12.53 -8.05
N ASN A 573 43.99 -11.98 -6.97
CA ASN A 573 44.26 -10.60 -6.55
C ASN A 573 45.75 -10.38 -6.24
N HIS A 574 46.38 -11.35 -5.57
CA HIS A 574 47.82 -11.33 -5.31
C HIS A 574 48.63 -11.32 -6.62
N SER A 575 48.32 -12.20 -7.57
CA SER A 575 49.02 -12.25 -8.86
C SER A 575 48.90 -10.95 -9.65
N ILE A 576 47.74 -10.30 -9.67
CA ILE A 576 47.59 -8.97 -10.32
C ILE A 576 48.45 -7.93 -9.60
N THR A 577 48.51 -7.97 -8.27
CA THR A 577 49.32 -7.07 -7.45
C THR A 577 50.82 -7.29 -7.66
N GLU A 578 51.27 -8.54 -7.84
CA GLU A 578 52.65 -8.85 -8.19
C GLU A 578 53.04 -8.23 -9.54
N ILE A 579 52.19 -8.34 -10.56
CA ILE A 579 52.43 -7.72 -11.88
C ILE A 579 52.52 -6.19 -11.77
N LYS A 580 51.63 -5.60 -10.95
CA LYS A 580 51.64 -4.16 -10.70
C LYS A 580 52.97 -3.69 -10.11
N ASN A 581 53.52 -4.44 -9.17
CA ASN A 581 54.73 -4.06 -8.43
C ASN A 581 56.03 -4.52 -9.12
N ALA A 582 55.95 -5.47 -10.05
CA ALA A 582 57.11 -5.97 -10.76
C ALA A 582 57.66 -4.94 -11.77
N PRO A 583 59.00 -4.81 -11.90
CA PRO A 583 59.59 -3.96 -12.92
C PRO A 583 59.27 -4.50 -14.31
N MET A 584 58.75 -3.64 -15.19
CA MET A 584 58.38 -4.05 -16.55
C MET A 584 59.63 -4.36 -17.40
N LYS A 585 59.74 -5.62 -17.80
CA LYS A 585 60.85 -6.12 -18.64
C LYS A 585 60.87 -5.50 -20.05
N TYR A 586 59.70 -5.26 -20.64
CA TYR A 586 59.55 -4.74 -22.00
C TYR A 586 58.88 -3.36 -21.99
N LYS A 587 59.68 -2.29 -21.89
CA LYS A 587 59.19 -0.91 -21.71
C LYS A 587 58.38 -0.36 -22.91
N SER A 588 58.50 -0.94 -24.10
CA SER A 588 57.70 -0.55 -25.27
C SER A 588 56.20 -0.67 -25.02
N ILE A 589 55.76 -1.62 -24.18
CA ILE A 589 54.34 -1.78 -23.80
C ILE A 589 53.79 -0.53 -23.11
N GLN A 590 54.62 0.21 -22.35
CA GLN A 590 54.23 1.46 -21.68
C GLN A 590 54.17 2.67 -22.62
N ARG A 591 54.72 2.57 -23.84
CA ARG A 591 54.72 3.68 -24.80
C ARG A 591 53.37 3.84 -25.51
N ILE A 592 52.48 2.85 -25.41
CA ILE A 592 51.13 2.92 -25.96
C ILE A 592 50.31 3.90 -25.11
N GLN A 593 50.15 5.12 -25.60
CA GLN A 593 49.26 6.11 -24.97
C GLN A 593 47.81 5.62 -25.06
N ASP A 594 47.06 5.78 -23.98
CA ASP A 594 45.65 5.39 -23.87
C ASP A 594 45.34 3.95 -24.35
N ALA A 595 46.23 3.01 -24.03
CA ALA A 595 46.13 1.61 -24.45
C ALA A 595 44.75 0.99 -24.16
N ASN A 596 44.17 1.26 -22.99
CA ASN A 596 42.82 0.79 -22.64
C ASN A 596 41.75 1.33 -23.58
N ASN A 597 41.79 2.62 -23.90
CA ASN A 597 40.78 3.24 -24.77
C ASN A 597 40.85 2.65 -26.19
N HIS A 598 42.05 2.44 -26.72
CA HIS A 598 42.22 1.81 -28.03
C HIS A 598 41.75 0.35 -28.02
N ALA A 599 42.10 -0.43 -27.00
CA ALA A 599 41.62 -1.81 -26.86
C ALA A 599 40.09 -1.88 -26.71
N LYS A 600 39.49 -0.94 -25.96
CA LYS A 600 38.04 -0.79 -25.79
C LYS A 600 37.32 -0.50 -27.10
N ILE A 601 37.84 0.44 -27.89
CA ILE A 601 37.30 0.76 -29.23
C ILE A 601 37.33 -0.47 -30.14
N ILE A 602 38.47 -1.17 -30.21
CA ILE A 602 38.62 -2.37 -31.04
C ILE A 602 37.70 -3.49 -30.56
N GLY A 603 37.71 -3.81 -29.26
CA GLY A 603 36.89 -4.88 -28.69
C GLY A 603 35.39 -4.62 -28.88
N SER A 604 34.94 -3.39 -28.63
CA SER A 604 33.53 -2.99 -28.83
C SER A 604 33.10 -3.12 -30.30
N ALA A 605 33.94 -2.68 -31.24
CA ALA A 605 33.67 -2.83 -32.68
C ALA A 605 33.59 -4.31 -33.09
N VAL A 606 34.48 -5.16 -32.59
CA VAL A 606 34.48 -6.60 -32.84
C VAL A 606 33.25 -7.28 -32.23
N GLN A 607 32.85 -6.89 -31.02
CA GLN A 607 31.62 -7.38 -30.38
C GLN A 607 30.40 -7.04 -31.22
N ALA A 608 30.31 -5.84 -31.77
CA ALA A 608 29.20 -5.43 -32.65
C ALA A 608 29.10 -6.33 -33.90
N VAL A 609 30.21 -6.57 -34.59
CA VAL A 609 30.24 -7.48 -35.76
C VAL A 609 29.89 -8.92 -35.37
N SER A 610 30.36 -9.38 -34.21
CA SER A 610 29.97 -10.68 -33.65
C SER A 610 28.46 -10.78 -33.41
N ASN A 611 27.85 -9.70 -32.91
CA ASN A 611 26.40 -9.62 -32.71
C ASN A 611 25.63 -9.59 -34.03
N MET A 612 26.15 -8.90 -35.06
CA MET A 612 25.58 -8.92 -36.42
C MET A 612 25.59 -10.34 -37.02
N LYS A 613 26.69 -11.08 -36.87
CA LYS A 613 26.76 -12.50 -37.27
C LYS A 613 25.75 -13.35 -36.49
N ASN A 614 25.65 -13.16 -35.18
CA ASN A 614 24.68 -13.89 -34.35
C ASN A 614 23.23 -13.59 -34.77
N ALA A 615 22.91 -12.33 -35.09
CA ALA A 615 21.59 -11.95 -35.58
C ALA A 615 21.25 -12.70 -36.88
N LEU A 616 22.19 -12.76 -37.84
CA LEU A 616 22.04 -13.54 -39.06
C LEU A 616 21.82 -15.04 -38.78
N GLU A 617 22.57 -15.63 -37.85
CA GLU A 617 22.43 -17.05 -37.47
C GLU A 617 21.10 -17.34 -36.77
N LYS A 618 20.56 -16.37 -36.03
CA LYS A 618 19.28 -16.49 -35.29
C LYS A 618 18.08 -15.91 -36.01
N ARG A 619 18.20 -15.59 -37.31
CA ARG A 619 17.14 -14.92 -38.08
C ARG A 619 15.78 -15.60 -37.96
N SER A 620 15.73 -16.93 -38.13
CA SER A 620 14.49 -17.71 -38.03
C SER A 620 13.86 -17.66 -36.63
N GLU A 621 14.67 -17.60 -35.57
CA GLU A 621 14.22 -17.49 -34.19
C GLU A 621 13.57 -16.12 -33.95
N VAL A 622 14.23 -15.03 -34.39
CA VAL A 622 13.70 -13.67 -34.30
C VAL A 622 12.40 -13.53 -35.09
N GLU A 623 12.36 -14.01 -36.34
CA GLU A 623 11.17 -13.96 -37.19
C GLU A 623 10.00 -14.78 -36.58
N THR A 624 10.29 -15.88 -35.90
CA THR A 624 9.26 -16.68 -35.20
C THR A 624 8.71 -15.94 -33.99
N ILE A 625 9.57 -15.31 -33.19
CA ILE A 625 9.14 -14.50 -32.04
C ILE A 625 8.22 -13.38 -32.51
N LEU A 626 8.59 -12.66 -33.57
CA LEU A 626 7.78 -11.57 -34.11
C LEU A 626 6.42 -12.01 -34.62
N LYS A 627 6.33 -13.16 -35.30
CA LYS A 627 5.04 -13.72 -35.75
C LYS A 627 4.10 -14.06 -34.59
N ASN A 628 4.67 -14.46 -33.46
CA ASN A 628 3.93 -14.87 -32.27
C ASN A 628 3.76 -13.73 -31.24
N MET A 629 4.20 -12.51 -31.56
CA MET A 629 4.11 -11.37 -30.67
C MET A 629 2.70 -10.78 -30.71
N ASP A 630 1.94 -10.97 -29.64
CA ASP A 630 0.59 -10.42 -29.51
C ASP A 630 0.64 -9.01 -28.90
N LEU A 631 0.38 -8.02 -29.75
CA LEU A 631 0.34 -6.60 -29.36
C LEU A 631 -1.07 -6.08 -29.11
N THR A 632 -2.11 -6.94 -29.14
CA THR A 632 -3.51 -6.51 -29.03
C THR A 632 -3.80 -5.81 -27.70
N VAL A 633 -3.26 -6.35 -26.59
CA VAL A 633 -3.40 -5.75 -25.25
C VAL A 633 -2.70 -4.39 -25.19
N VAL A 634 -1.49 -4.30 -25.73
CA VAL A 634 -0.74 -3.03 -25.79
C VAL A 634 -1.54 -2.01 -26.62
N GLN A 635 -2.00 -2.38 -27.81
CA GLN A 635 -2.79 -1.49 -28.69
C GLN A 635 -4.11 -1.05 -28.04
N LYS A 636 -4.80 -1.94 -27.32
CA LYS A 636 -6.05 -1.63 -26.62
C LYS A 636 -5.88 -0.52 -25.59
N TYR A 637 -4.80 -0.55 -24.81
CA TYR A 637 -4.58 0.39 -23.70
C TYR A 637 -3.67 1.58 -24.06
N ASN A 638 -2.89 1.51 -25.14
CA ASN A 638 -2.05 2.60 -25.64
C ASN A 638 -2.85 3.73 -26.33
N VAL A 639 -4.16 3.55 -26.55
CA VAL A 639 -5.06 4.58 -27.16
C VAL A 639 -5.64 5.56 -26.12
N ASN A 640 -5.61 5.23 -24.82
CA ASN A 640 -6.27 6.02 -23.76
C ASN A 640 -5.31 6.73 -22.79
N THR A 641 -4.01 6.54 -22.92
CA THR A 641 -2.99 7.22 -22.10
C THR A 641 -2.13 8.08 -23.02
N THR A 642 -1.83 9.32 -22.61
CA THR A 642 -0.79 10.15 -23.24
C THR A 642 0.44 9.27 -23.48
N ALA A 643 0.75 9.01 -24.76
CA ALA A 643 1.64 7.98 -25.23
C ALA A 643 2.91 7.85 -24.39
N SER A 644 3.08 6.71 -23.73
CA SER A 644 4.37 6.28 -23.21
C SER A 644 5.28 6.04 -24.41
N PRO A 645 6.36 6.83 -24.63
CA PRO A 645 7.30 6.61 -25.73
C PRO A 645 7.89 5.19 -25.72
N GLU A 646 7.86 4.54 -24.56
CA GLU A 646 8.31 3.17 -24.36
C GLU A 646 7.42 2.13 -25.09
N LEU A 647 6.11 2.34 -25.19
CA LEU A 647 5.19 1.42 -25.89
C LEU A 647 5.15 1.67 -27.41
N GLU A 648 5.40 2.91 -27.84
CA GLU A 648 5.48 3.25 -29.27
C GLU A 648 6.65 2.52 -29.96
N GLY A 649 7.81 2.43 -29.29
CA GLY A 649 8.96 1.67 -29.78
C GLY A 649 8.64 0.20 -30.06
N LEU A 650 7.74 -0.40 -29.26
CA LEU A 650 7.30 -1.79 -29.44
C LEU A 650 6.47 -1.97 -30.71
N LEU A 651 5.60 -1.01 -31.06
CA LEU A 651 4.79 -1.05 -32.28
C LEU A 651 5.66 -0.96 -33.55
N GLN A 652 6.82 -0.29 -33.46
CA GLN A 652 7.76 -0.11 -34.57
C GLN A 652 8.83 -1.22 -34.65
N LEU A 653 8.87 -2.14 -33.69
CA LEU A 653 9.93 -3.14 -33.55
C LEU A 653 10.00 -4.07 -34.78
N ASN A 654 8.85 -4.54 -35.28
CA ASN A 654 8.80 -5.41 -36.46
C ASN A 654 9.42 -4.75 -37.71
N GLY A 655 9.00 -3.51 -38.01
CA GLY A 655 9.54 -2.75 -39.14
C GLY A 655 11.04 -2.48 -39.00
N SER A 656 11.51 -2.25 -37.78
CA SER A 656 12.92 -2.05 -37.47
C SER A 656 13.75 -3.31 -37.71
N ILE A 657 13.26 -4.48 -37.29
CA ILE A 657 13.93 -5.77 -37.49
C ILE A 657 14.02 -6.14 -38.97
N VAL A 658 12.96 -5.92 -39.75
CA VAL A 658 12.98 -6.15 -41.21
C VAL A 658 14.05 -5.30 -41.90
N LYS A 659 14.13 -4.00 -41.55
CA LYS A 659 15.17 -3.10 -42.07
C LYS A 659 16.56 -3.54 -41.65
N MET A 660 16.74 -3.96 -40.40
CA MET A 660 18.00 -4.49 -39.90
C MET A 660 18.46 -5.70 -40.69
N PHE A 661 17.60 -6.71 -40.90
CA PHE A 661 17.99 -7.91 -41.66
C PHE A 661 18.33 -7.60 -43.12
N THR A 662 17.62 -6.66 -43.75
CA THR A 662 17.94 -6.18 -45.09
C THR A 662 19.35 -5.56 -45.13
N ALA A 663 19.68 -4.73 -44.16
CA ALA A 663 21.02 -4.13 -44.04
C ALA A 663 22.10 -5.19 -43.73
N LEU A 664 21.79 -6.20 -42.91
CA LEU A 664 22.68 -7.32 -42.62
C LEU A 664 22.97 -8.19 -43.86
N ASP A 665 21.99 -8.40 -44.73
CA ASP A 665 22.17 -9.13 -45.99
C ASP A 665 23.12 -8.36 -46.96
N LEU A 666 22.97 -7.04 -47.04
CA LEU A 666 23.90 -6.16 -47.79
C LEU A 666 25.30 -6.17 -47.17
N PHE A 667 25.40 -6.06 -45.84
CA PHE A 667 26.66 -6.17 -45.13
C PHE A 667 27.36 -7.50 -45.41
N LYS A 668 26.65 -8.63 -45.24
CA LYS A 668 27.16 -9.99 -45.49
C LYS A 668 27.73 -10.13 -46.90
N THR A 669 27.03 -9.61 -47.92
CA THR A 669 27.46 -9.71 -49.33
C THR A 669 28.59 -8.76 -49.70
N SER A 670 28.76 -7.65 -48.97
CA SER A 670 29.81 -6.67 -49.22
C SER A 670 31.22 -7.10 -48.75
N ILE A 671 31.34 -8.17 -47.95
CA ILE A 671 32.61 -8.56 -47.32
C ILE A 671 33.45 -9.45 -48.25
N SER A 672 34.69 -9.03 -48.49
CA SER A 672 35.71 -9.77 -49.23
C SER A 672 36.92 -10.07 -48.34
N ILE A 673 37.47 -11.28 -48.40
CA ILE A 673 38.75 -11.60 -47.75
C ILE A 673 39.89 -11.03 -48.61
N ARG A 674 40.77 -10.23 -48.00
CA ARG A 674 42.02 -9.74 -48.61
C ARG A 674 43.19 -10.14 -47.73
N GLN A 675 44.37 -10.35 -48.33
CA GLN A 675 45.59 -10.46 -47.54
C GLN A 675 45.97 -9.07 -47.03
N VAL A 676 46.18 -8.97 -45.72
CA VAL A 676 46.63 -7.74 -45.06
C VAL A 676 47.98 -7.98 -44.41
N SER A 677 48.85 -6.98 -44.48
CA SER A 677 50.14 -6.98 -43.80
C SER A 677 50.13 -6.19 -42.48
N ASN A 678 49.10 -5.36 -42.26
CA ASN A 678 48.92 -4.55 -41.07
C ASN A 678 47.47 -4.66 -40.56
N LEU A 679 47.25 -4.33 -39.29
CA LEU A 679 45.93 -4.36 -38.65
C LEU A 679 45.00 -3.27 -39.16
N ALA A 680 45.48 -2.06 -39.41
CA ALA A 680 44.66 -0.95 -39.88
C ALA A 680 43.94 -1.27 -41.21
N ASP A 681 44.54 -2.12 -42.05
CA ASP A 681 43.95 -2.57 -43.32
C ASP A 681 42.72 -3.48 -43.12
N GLN A 682 42.51 -4.01 -41.90
CA GLN A 682 41.32 -4.77 -41.53
C GLN A 682 40.10 -3.87 -41.21
N SER A 683 40.26 -2.54 -41.25
CA SER A 683 39.20 -1.60 -40.87
C SER A 683 37.96 -1.62 -41.79
N GLU A 684 38.11 -2.07 -43.04
CA GLU A 684 37.04 -2.10 -44.06
C GLU A 684 35.79 -2.86 -43.57
N ILE A 685 35.94 -3.92 -42.76
CA ILE A 685 34.78 -4.65 -42.21
C ILE A 685 33.94 -3.76 -41.29
N PHE A 686 34.57 -2.89 -40.50
CA PHE A 686 33.88 -2.04 -39.55
C PHE A 686 33.22 -0.85 -40.24
N GLU A 687 33.86 -0.30 -41.27
CA GLU A 687 33.27 0.73 -42.14
C GLU A 687 31.98 0.22 -42.79
N LYS A 688 31.99 -1.03 -43.28
CA LYS A 688 30.80 -1.69 -43.84
C LYS A 688 29.76 -2.01 -42.76
N ALA A 689 30.19 -2.46 -41.57
CA ALA A 689 29.30 -2.76 -40.45
C ALA A 689 28.56 -1.51 -39.96
N ARG A 690 29.20 -0.34 -40.01
CA ARG A 690 28.61 0.95 -39.64
C ARG A 690 27.33 1.29 -40.40
N ALA A 691 27.14 0.76 -41.61
CA ALA A 691 25.92 0.96 -42.37
C ALA A 691 24.70 0.21 -41.77
N VAL A 692 24.91 -0.70 -40.82
CA VAL A 692 23.86 -1.50 -40.18
C VAL A 692 23.49 -0.89 -38.83
N ALA A 693 22.39 -0.15 -38.78
CA ALA A 693 21.92 0.50 -37.56
C ALA A 693 21.45 -0.50 -36.47
N GLY A 694 20.93 -1.66 -36.85
CA GLY A 694 20.26 -2.56 -35.90
C GLY A 694 18.80 -2.18 -35.69
N ILE A 695 18.22 -2.62 -34.58
CA ILE A 695 16.87 -2.20 -34.18
C ILE A 695 16.89 -0.76 -33.62
N THR A 696 15.83 0.00 -33.91
CA THR A 696 15.61 1.33 -33.34
C THR A 696 14.73 1.22 -32.09
N GLY A 697 15.22 1.78 -30.98
CA GLY A 697 14.53 1.76 -29.68
C GLY A 697 15.29 0.96 -28.63
N ASP A 698 14.91 1.16 -27.37
CA ASP A 698 15.53 0.54 -26.19
C ASP A 698 14.60 -0.60 -25.71
N ILE A 699 14.99 -1.85 -25.94
CA ILE A 699 14.14 -3.01 -25.59
C ILE A 699 13.85 -3.04 -24.08
N GLN A 700 14.80 -2.63 -23.25
CA GLN A 700 14.62 -2.59 -21.80
C GLN A 700 13.56 -1.57 -21.40
N LYS A 701 13.51 -0.41 -22.07
CA LYS A 701 12.40 0.54 -21.91
C LYS A 701 11.07 -0.04 -22.39
N MET A 702 11.03 -0.70 -23.54
CA MET A 702 9.81 -1.35 -24.04
C MET A 702 9.29 -2.37 -23.03
N ARG A 703 10.16 -3.24 -22.52
CA ARG A 703 9.87 -4.22 -21.47
C ARG A 703 9.31 -3.55 -20.22
N ALA A 704 9.94 -2.47 -19.75
CA ALA A 704 9.46 -1.72 -18.59
C ALA A 704 8.07 -1.12 -18.84
N GLY A 705 7.78 -0.65 -20.06
CA GLY A 705 6.44 -0.20 -20.46
C GLY A 705 5.40 -1.32 -20.37
N VAL A 706 5.71 -2.51 -20.88
CA VAL A 706 4.83 -3.69 -20.80
C VAL A 706 4.60 -4.12 -19.35
N GLN A 707 5.63 -4.10 -18.51
CA GLN A 707 5.54 -4.45 -17.09
C GLN A 707 4.63 -3.46 -16.33
N LYS A 708 4.81 -2.15 -16.55
CA LYS A 708 3.92 -1.13 -15.97
C LYS A 708 2.47 -1.33 -16.40
N LEU A 709 2.23 -1.69 -17.66
CA LEU A 709 0.90 -1.96 -18.16
C LEU A 709 0.29 -3.20 -17.45
N LYS A 710 1.08 -4.26 -17.26
CA LYS A 710 0.66 -5.49 -16.54
C LYS A 710 0.27 -5.22 -15.09
N GLU A 711 0.96 -4.29 -14.43
CA GLU A 711 0.74 -3.89 -13.04
C GLU A 711 -0.38 -2.85 -12.88
N SER A 712 -0.89 -2.30 -13.99
CA SER A 712 -1.94 -1.27 -13.93
C SER A 712 -3.32 -1.84 -13.56
N ASP A 713 -4.10 -1.06 -12.81
CA ASP A 713 -5.48 -1.40 -12.45
C ASP A 713 -6.43 -1.47 -13.67
N SER A 714 -5.98 -0.95 -14.82
CA SER A 714 -6.73 -1.00 -16.08
C SER A 714 -6.74 -2.40 -16.72
N VAL A 715 -5.74 -3.25 -16.42
CA VAL A 715 -5.66 -4.62 -16.92
C VAL A 715 -6.29 -5.57 -15.90
N THR A 716 -7.55 -5.92 -16.14
CA THR A 716 -8.37 -6.64 -15.15
C THR A 716 -8.49 -8.15 -15.42
N THR A 717 -8.24 -8.61 -16.65
CA THR A 717 -8.43 -10.04 -16.97
C THR A 717 -7.14 -10.87 -16.80
N PRO A 718 -7.23 -12.13 -16.29
CA PRO A 718 -6.07 -13.02 -16.20
C PRO A 718 -5.41 -13.32 -17.55
N GLN A 719 -6.20 -13.38 -18.62
CA GLN A 719 -5.73 -13.64 -19.98
C GLN A 719 -4.85 -12.48 -20.50
N GLU A 720 -5.28 -11.22 -20.30
CA GLU A 720 -4.46 -10.06 -20.67
C GLU A 720 -3.14 -10.03 -19.88
N LYS A 721 -3.17 -10.34 -18.57
CA LYS A 721 -1.95 -10.42 -17.76
C LYS A 721 -0.98 -11.51 -18.25
N GLN A 722 -1.50 -12.66 -18.69
CA GLN A 722 -0.71 -13.74 -19.25
C GLN A 722 -0.12 -13.39 -20.63
N SER A 723 -0.88 -12.69 -21.49
CA SER A 723 -0.36 -12.19 -22.77
C SER A 723 0.78 -11.20 -22.55
N LEU A 724 0.65 -10.26 -21.60
CA LEU A 724 1.72 -9.31 -21.27
C LEU A 724 2.96 -10.00 -20.68
N GLU A 725 2.78 -11.06 -19.89
CA GLU A 725 3.89 -11.87 -19.37
C GLU A 725 4.65 -12.62 -20.47
N THR A 726 3.90 -13.18 -21.44
CA THR A 726 4.48 -13.82 -22.63
C THR A 726 5.28 -12.80 -23.45
N LEU A 727 4.73 -11.60 -23.61
CA LEU A 727 5.38 -10.51 -24.33
C LEU A 727 6.68 -10.05 -23.65
N VAL A 728 6.72 -9.96 -22.32
CA VAL A 728 7.96 -9.69 -21.57
C VAL A 728 9.02 -10.75 -21.86
N ALA A 729 8.67 -12.04 -21.82
CA ALA A 729 9.60 -13.12 -22.10
C ALA A 729 10.13 -13.10 -23.55
N GLN A 730 9.28 -12.73 -24.50
CA GLN A 730 9.68 -12.55 -25.90
C GLN A 730 10.67 -11.39 -26.05
N LEU A 731 10.43 -10.25 -25.39
CA LEU A 731 11.34 -9.10 -25.40
C LEU A 731 12.68 -9.41 -24.73
N ASP A 732 12.68 -10.14 -23.60
CA ASP A 732 13.89 -10.63 -22.95
C ASP A 732 14.72 -11.51 -23.90
N THR A 733 14.05 -12.35 -24.69
CA THR A 733 14.71 -13.20 -25.68
C THR A 733 15.34 -12.37 -26.80
N ILE A 734 14.66 -11.33 -27.31
CA ILE A 734 15.21 -10.44 -28.35
C ILE A 734 16.39 -9.63 -27.81
N ASP A 735 16.30 -9.09 -26.60
CA ASP A 735 17.38 -8.31 -25.98
C ASP A 735 18.66 -9.13 -25.79
N SER A 736 18.50 -10.41 -25.42
CA SER A 736 19.59 -11.37 -25.29
C SER A 736 20.46 -11.48 -26.57
N MET A 737 19.88 -11.22 -27.75
CA MET A 737 20.55 -11.39 -29.04
C MET A 737 21.48 -10.24 -29.43
N GLY A 738 21.39 -9.09 -28.74
CA GLY A 738 22.29 -7.97 -28.95
C GLY A 738 22.10 -7.19 -30.26
N LEU A 739 20.85 -6.93 -30.64
CA LEU A 739 20.47 -6.39 -31.96
C LEU A 739 20.60 -4.86 -32.11
N GLU A 740 21.01 -4.16 -31.05
CA GLU A 740 21.16 -2.69 -31.03
C GLU A 740 22.57 -2.30 -31.48
N PHE A 741 22.80 -2.19 -32.80
CA PHE A 741 24.15 -1.96 -33.33
C PHE A 741 24.57 -0.47 -33.31
N VAL A 742 23.62 0.47 -33.35
CA VAL A 742 23.91 1.93 -33.34
C VAL A 742 24.85 2.35 -32.21
N LYS A 743 24.72 1.74 -31.03
CA LYS A 743 25.54 2.10 -29.86
C LYS A 743 27.05 1.88 -30.07
N TYR A 744 27.42 1.09 -31.08
CA TYR A 744 28.82 0.82 -31.44
C TYR A 744 29.36 1.74 -32.54
N HIS A 745 28.57 2.67 -33.09
CA HIS A 745 29.02 3.55 -34.19
C HIS A 745 30.27 4.35 -33.84
N GLY A 746 30.38 4.89 -32.62
CA GLY A 746 31.60 5.58 -32.18
C GLY A 746 32.83 4.67 -32.18
N SER A 747 32.66 3.38 -31.87
CA SER A 747 33.73 2.39 -31.95
C SER A 747 34.11 2.08 -33.40
N PHE A 748 33.13 1.98 -34.32
CA PHE A 748 33.42 1.83 -35.74
C PHE A 748 34.20 3.03 -36.31
N ASP A 749 33.83 4.26 -35.93
CA ASP A 749 34.51 5.48 -36.36
C ASP A 749 35.96 5.55 -35.85
N GLY A 750 36.24 5.02 -34.66
CA GLY A 750 37.56 5.07 -34.03
C GLY A 750 38.48 3.87 -34.31
N VAL A 751 37.98 2.80 -34.91
CA VAL A 751 38.70 1.50 -34.95
C VAL A 751 39.95 1.54 -35.83
N GLN A 752 39.89 2.19 -36.99
CA GLN A 752 41.03 2.27 -37.91
C GLN A 752 42.23 2.95 -37.24
N LYS A 753 41.98 4.10 -36.58
CA LYS A 753 43.00 4.81 -35.81
C LYS A 753 43.58 3.93 -34.69
N SER A 754 42.71 3.23 -33.97
CA SER A 754 43.14 2.37 -32.85
C SER A 754 43.96 1.18 -33.31
N LEU A 755 43.60 0.55 -34.43
CA LEU A 755 44.39 -0.52 -35.04
C LEU A 755 45.77 -0.01 -35.50
N GLY A 756 45.82 1.19 -36.10
CA GLY A 756 47.09 1.82 -36.50
C GLY A 756 48.04 2.12 -35.33
N VAL A 757 47.51 2.44 -34.15
CA VAL A 757 48.32 2.60 -32.92
C VAL A 757 48.97 1.27 -32.52
N PHE A 758 48.23 0.15 -32.61
CA PHE A 758 48.80 -1.16 -32.32
C PHE A 758 49.76 -1.65 -33.41
N ASP A 759 49.55 -1.33 -34.69
CA ASP A 759 50.52 -1.59 -35.75
C ASP A 759 51.86 -0.90 -35.47
N ALA A 760 51.82 0.40 -35.11
CA ALA A 760 53.02 1.15 -34.75
C ALA A 760 53.71 0.55 -33.52
N PHE A 761 52.93 0.15 -32.51
CA PHE A 761 53.47 -0.54 -31.33
C PHE A 761 54.16 -1.86 -31.70
N PHE A 762 53.55 -2.73 -32.53
CA PHE A 762 54.16 -4.02 -32.85
C PHE A 762 55.47 -3.86 -33.62
N VAL A 763 55.57 -2.85 -34.50
CA VAL A 763 56.81 -2.50 -35.18
C VAL A 763 57.88 -1.99 -34.20
N ASP A 764 57.52 -1.07 -33.29
CA ASP A 764 58.42 -0.54 -32.27
C ASP A 764 58.90 -1.65 -31.32
N PHE A 765 57.98 -2.49 -30.86
CA PHE A 765 58.25 -3.64 -29.99
C PHE A 765 59.19 -4.64 -30.66
N ALA A 766 58.97 -4.98 -31.94
CA ALA A 766 59.88 -5.85 -32.68
C ALA A 766 61.28 -5.24 -32.85
N SER A 767 61.36 -3.91 -33.02
CA SER A 767 62.62 -3.17 -33.18
C SER A 767 63.41 -3.08 -31.86
N ASP A 768 62.74 -2.85 -30.73
CA ASP A 768 63.33 -2.88 -29.37
C ASP A 768 63.98 -4.25 -29.02
N LEU A 769 63.64 -5.30 -29.77
CA LEU A 769 64.04 -6.68 -29.53
C LEU A 769 65.10 -7.22 -30.50
N ALA A 770 65.37 -6.47 -31.58
CA ALA A 770 66.43 -6.72 -32.56
C ALA A 770 67.72 -6.07 -32.07
#